data_AF-A0A256BCM0-F1
#
_entry.id   AF-A0A256BCM0-F1
#
_cell.length_a   1.000
_cell.length_b   1.000
_cell.length_c   1.000
_cell.angle_alpha   90.00
_cell.angle_beta   90.00
_cell.angle_gamma   90.00
#
_symmetry.space_group_name_H-M   'P 1'
#
loop_
_entity.id
_entity.type
_entity.pdbx_description
1 polymer ?
#
loop_
_entity_poly.entity_id
_entity_poly.type
_entity_poly.pdbx_seq_one_letter_code
_entity_poly.pdbx_strand_id
1 'polypeptide(L)'
;MKEPIAIIGIGCRFPQANSVDAFWQLLRDGVDAIAPMPSDRRQLYPFNRFDDAALETINGQWGGFLNGIDQFDADFFGVSPSEASTIDPQQRLLLEVSWSALEDAAIDLAQINGSQTGVFIGVAANGYESLLQTGNDQTAYISSGTSNAIAVNRISHYFDLQGTSLAVNTTCSSALVAVDLACQSIWSGQSSLALAGGVNIFANLGISPQSSELLSPTHRCRSFSAAADGYVRSEGVGIVVLKPLSEALANRDRIYALIRGSAVNHNGQGNGLTAPNLQAQESLLRRACHQAEIDPHAFHYLEAHATGTMMGDAVEMKAIERVFNSSSSEDSAKRICQIGTVKTNIGHTETASGIAGLIKVALALHHRQIPPHLHFEQPSPYIEFEKLSLQVPTMLTPLPLEGSLYAGVSAFGMGGTNAHVVLESAPPVSILNPNLSINYTHHVLILSAKTEQALRQMAVNYHDFLQKHSEVAIAQVCTTAMRRSQFNYRLAIVVNASTNEIDDLQQNLSAYISDRSSSQVFSGKVNLKKYKKQSLHTILNNEEPLISKLSQNYPQHTLEQISFGLGSLTELDPNTHKFLRDRILDLWVNGVKVDWSSLYVSSNLTPISLPSYPFERQSFWVQPPSQLNILEATPVAEIPISNPPKTKSARDLESNFVAPRDRTEKKLAAIWEKVFDIKPIGIHDNFFDIGGTSTIAVNLFAKIEQAFKCHLSLVVVFQCPTVAQLAQMLSQLNQQEQSDQRAAWSTLVPIRPTGIHPPLFCVSGIHGGVLIYADLAKHLGADQPFYGLQPKGIDGIHQPLTSIEEIADYYIQVVRTVQPKGPYFLGGFSLGSHVVWEMSQQLHQQGEKVALLALFDGKIRSTNTVRQPFRKRIFLHYQSFREKGFTYFSQKFPAWQDWLIGRYHYWTKRIIRRFYQRMQWQLPIYLRQSAIEESLEKAGKEALKNYVMQVYPDKVTLFRADTQESDQGVGFVPPDWDLGWSKLAVGELDIQPISGDHMSMFREPQVQILAQKLQECLHRARQPKI
;
A
#
# COMPACT_ATOMS: atom_id res chain seq x y z
N MET A 1 -25.90 14.02 20.96
CA MET A 1 -25.75 14.54 19.59
C MET A 1 -24.29 14.56 19.23
N LYS A 2 -23.94 14.18 18.00
CA LYS A 2 -22.56 14.30 17.51
C LYS A 2 -22.41 15.67 16.86
N GLU A 3 -21.37 16.39 17.21
CA GLU A 3 -21.07 17.69 16.61
C GLU A 3 -20.79 17.54 15.10
N PRO A 4 -21.23 18.48 14.24
CA PRO A 4 -20.88 18.46 12.82
C PRO A 4 -19.36 18.53 12.60
N ILE A 5 -18.88 17.90 11.53
CA ILE A 5 -17.46 17.91 11.14
C ILE A 5 -17.29 18.83 9.93
N ALA A 6 -16.46 19.86 10.06
CA ALA A 6 -16.15 20.78 8.98
C ALA A 6 -15.14 20.18 7.99
N ILE A 7 -15.42 20.34 6.69
CA ILE A 7 -14.44 20.17 5.61
C ILE A 7 -13.71 21.50 5.46
N ILE A 8 -12.48 21.57 5.94
CA ILE A 8 -11.71 22.83 6.02
C ILE A 8 -10.67 22.99 4.91
N GLY A 9 -10.31 21.92 4.22
CA GLY A 9 -9.41 21.96 3.06
C GLY A 9 -9.65 20.80 2.11
N ILE A 10 -9.34 21.02 0.84
CA ILE A 10 -9.51 20.05 -0.25
C ILE A 10 -8.24 20.04 -1.10
N GLY A 11 -7.77 18.86 -1.46
CA GLY A 11 -6.78 18.64 -2.52
C GLY A 11 -7.31 17.60 -3.49
N CYS A 12 -7.19 17.83 -4.79
CA CYS A 12 -7.57 16.82 -5.78
C CYS A 12 -6.81 16.93 -7.10
N ARG A 13 -6.74 15.79 -7.79
CA ARG A 13 -6.37 15.68 -9.20
C ARG A 13 -7.31 14.69 -9.86
N PHE A 14 -8.06 15.15 -10.85
CA PHE A 14 -8.99 14.39 -11.67
C PHE A 14 -8.65 14.61 -13.16
N PRO A 15 -9.18 13.80 -14.08
CA PRO A 15 -8.93 13.97 -15.51
C PRO A 15 -9.18 15.41 -15.94
N GLN A 16 -8.21 16.02 -16.64
CA GLN A 16 -8.21 17.43 -17.07
C GLN A 16 -8.27 18.49 -15.94
N ALA A 17 -8.21 18.11 -14.67
CA ALA A 17 -8.28 19.02 -13.52
C ALA A 17 -7.23 18.70 -12.46
N ASN A 18 -6.17 19.51 -12.37
CA ASN A 18 -5.06 19.30 -11.42
C ASN A 18 -5.15 20.13 -10.13
N SER A 19 -6.29 20.79 -9.87
CA SER A 19 -6.54 21.57 -8.65
C SER A 19 -8.04 21.63 -8.35
N VAL A 20 -8.38 22.12 -7.14
CA VAL A 20 -9.77 22.32 -6.71
C VAL A 20 -10.51 23.27 -7.63
N ASP A 21 -9.91 24.42 -7.96
CA ASP A 21 -10.49 25.42 -8.87
C ASP A 21 -10.67 24.86 -10.29
N ALA A 22 -9.67 24.13 -10.80
CA ALA A 22 -9.75 23.51 -12.12
C ALA A 22 -10.85 22.45 -12.17
N PHE A 23 -11.04 21.70 -11.08
CA PHE A 23 -12.12 20.71 -11.00
C PHE A 23 -13.49 21.37 -10.93
N TRP A 24 -13.65 22.43 -10.12
CA TRP A 24 -14.89 23.20 -10.11
C TRP A 24 -15.23 23.77 -11.48
N GLN A 25 -14.26 24.37 -12.16
CA GLN A 25 -14.43 24.93 -13.50
C GLN A 25 -14.88 23.87 -14.51
N LEU A 26 -14.20 22.71 -14.53
CA LEU A 26 -14.55 21.56 -15.38
C LEU A 26 -16.01 21.13 -15.16
N LEU A 27 -16.42 21.00 -13.89
CA LEU A 27 -17.78 20.62 -13.54
C LEU A 27 -18.79 21.69 -13.95
N ARG A 28 -18.56 22.94 -13.55
CA ARG A 28 -19.44 24.09 -13.80
C ARG A 28 -19.72 24.29 -15.28
N ASP A 29 -18.69 24.13 -16.10
CA ASP A 29 -18.76 24.31 -17.55
C ASP A 29 -19.30 23.04 -18.27
N GLY A 30 -19.61 21.97 -17.53
CA GLY A 30 -20.21 20.75 -18.08
C GLY A 30 -19.26 19.96 -18.98
N VAL A 31 -17.97 19.93 -18.65
CA VAL A 31 -16.95 19.26 -19.45
C VAL A 31 -16.97 17.74 -19.25
N ASP A 32 -16.91 17.02 -20.37
CA ASP A 32 -16.64 15.58 -20.45
C ASP A 32 -15.13 15.36 -20.60
N ALA A 33 -14.53 14.77 -19.56
CA ALA A 33 -13.10 14.59 -19.44
C ALA A 33 -12.61 13.22 -19.97
N ILE A 34 -13.50 12.40 -20.54
CA ILE A 34 -13.16 11.07 -21.05
C ILE A 34 -12.52 11.17 -22.42
N ALA A 35 -11.30 10.64 -22.51
CA ALA A 35 -10.46 10.71 -23.71
C ALA A 35 -9.83 9.33 -24.00
N PRO A 36 -9.34 9.09 -25.23
CA PRO A 36 -8.44 7.98 -25.48
C PRO A 36 -7.17 8.10 -24.61
N MET A 37 -6.52 6.97 -24.32
CA MET A 37 -5.28 6.97 -23.54
C MET A 37 -4.22 7.92 -24.14
N PRO A 38 -3.64 8.83 -23.32
CA PRO A 38 -2.59 9.75 -23.77
C PRO A 38 -1.40 9.06 -24.44
N SER A 39 -0.79 9.68 -25.45
CA SER A 39 0.32 9.08 -26.20
C SER A 39 1.61 8.99 -25.39
N ASP A 40 1.85 9.90 -24.47
CA ASP A 40 2.99 9.91 -23.54
C ASP A 40 2.92 8.75 -22.54
N ARG A 41 1.71 8.39 -22.07
CA ARG A 41 1.48 7.17 -21.30
C ARG A 41 1.95 5.91 -22.01
N ARG A 42 1.94 5.91 -23.35
CA ARG A 42 2.42 4.74 -24.10
C ARG A 42 3.89 4.43 -23.84
N GLN A 43 4.69 5.44 -23.51
CA GLN A 43 6.13 5.23 -23.30
C GLN A 43 6.43 4.56 -21.95
N LEU A 44 5.47 4.56 -21.03
CA LEU A 44 5.63 4.02 -19.68
C LEU A 44 5.47 2.50 -19.60
N TYR A 45 4.81 1.85 -20.55
CA TYR A 45 4.56 0.41 -20.48
C TYR A 45 5.41 -0.36 -21.51
N PRO A 46 5.89 -1.57 -21.18
CA PRO A 46 6.70 -2.39 -22.08
C PRO A 46 5.83 -3.06 -23.17
N PHE A 47 5.29 -2.24 -24.08
CA PHE A 47 4.36 -2.63 -25.14
C PHE A 47 4.94 -3.61 -26.15
N ASN A 48 6.26 -3.65 -26.28
CA ASN A 48 7.05 -4.60 -27.07
C ASN A 48 6.91 -6.07 -26.63
N ARG A 49 6.15 -6.36 -25.57
CA ARG A 49 5.76 -7.73 -25.14
C ARG A 49 4.31 -8.11 -25.46
N PHE A 50 3.51 -7.18 -25.98
CA PHE A 50 2.14 -7.42 -26.41
C PHE A 50 2.11 -7.57 -27.94
N ASP A 51 1.26 -8.44 -28.46
CA ASP A 51 1.03 -8.52 -29.91
C ASP A 51 0.27 -7.27 -30.40
N ASP A 52 0.30 -7.03 -31.72
CA ASP A 52 -0.31 -5.85 -32.33
C ASP A 52 -1.82 -5.74 -32.01
N ALA A 53 -2.52 -6.86 -31.80
CA ALA A 53 -3.94 -6.87 -31.46
C ALA A 53 -4.21 -6.43 -30.01
N ALA A 54 -3.40 -6.88 -29.05
CA ALA A 54 -3.43 -6.43 -27.67
C ALA A 54 -3.04 -4.95 -27.57
N LEU A 55 -2.08 -4.51 -28.39
CA LEU A 55 -1.68 -3.10 -28.50
C LEU A 55 -2.77 -2.22 -29.08
N GLU A 56 -3.45 -2.65 -30.15
CA GLU A 56 -4.60 -1.93 -30.70
C GLU A 56 -5.76 -1.85 -29.71
N THR A 57 -6.01 -2.93 -28.97
CA THR A 57 -7.05 -2.97 -27.92
C THR A 57 -6.72 -2.02 -26.77
N ILE A 58 -5.45 -1.96 -26.34
CA ILE A 58 -4.99 -1.02 -25.29
C ILE A 58 -4.96 0.43 -25.80
N ASN A 59 -4.53 0.65 -27.05
CA ASN A 59 -4.47 1.98 -27.66
C ASN A 59 -5.85 2.57 -27.97
N GLY A 60 -6.86 1.72 -28.15
CA GLY A 60 -8.27 2.09 -28.26
C GLY A 60 -8.99 2.27 -26.92
N GLN A 61 -8.31 2.08 -25.77
CA GLN A 61 -8.95 2.28 -24.47
C GLN A 61 -9.27 3.76 -24.22
N TRP A 62 -10.55 4.00 -23.98
CA TRP A 62 -11.06 5.27 -23.48
C TRP A 62 -11.18 5.23 -21.96
N GLY A 63 -10.87 6.35 -21.33
CA GLY A 63 -10.88 6.48 -19.88
C GLY A 63 -10.72 7.92 -19.43
N GLY A 64 -10.92 8.15 -18.14
CA GLY A 64 -10.44 9.37 -17.50
C GLY A 64 -8.99 9.17 -17.05
N PHE A 65 -8.04 9.85 -17.68
CA PHE A 65 -6.61 9.70 -17.38
C PHE A 65 -6.04 10.94 -16.71
N LEU A 66 -5.17 10.73 -15.72
CA LEU A 66 -4.32 11.78 -15.16
C LEU A 66 -3.05 11.94 -15.99
N ASN A 67 -2.65 13.19 -16.16
CA ASN A 67 -1.38 13.56 -16.79
C ASN A 67 -0.22 13.44 -15.78
N GLY A 68 0.95 12.99 -16.25
CA GLY A 68 2.19 13.00 -15.47
C GLY A 68 2.14 12.18 -14.19
N ILE A 69 1.59 10.96 -14.22
CA ILE A 69 1.58 10.09 -13.01
C ILE A 69 2.96 9.54 -12.67
N ASP A 70 3.87 9.58 -13.63
CA ASP A 70 5.28 9.28 -13.47
C ASP A 70 6.00 10.45 -12.79
N GLN A 71 5.42 11.64 -12.73
CA GLN A 71 6.08 12.83 -12.20
C GLN A 71 5.92 12.96 -10.67
N PHE A 72 6.99 13.32 -9.97
CA PHE A 72 7.01 13.53 -8.52
C PHE A 72 8.18 14.41 -8.09
N ASP A 73 8.05 15.12 -6.97
CA ASP A 73 9.13 15.91 -6.35
C ASP A 73 9.79 15.12 -5.21
N ALA A 74 10.69 14.19 -5.57
CA ALA A 74 11.29 13.27 -4.62
C ALA A 74 12.11 13.99 -3.53
N ASP A 75 12.90 15.00 -3.93
CA ASP A 75 13.72 15.80 -3.02
C ASP A 75 12.87 16.58 -2.01
N PHE A 76 11.72 17.12 -2.45
CA PHE A 76 10.78 17.76 -1.53
C PHE A 76 10.32 16.81 -0.43
N PHE A 77 10.00 15.55 -0.77
CA PHE A 77 9.52 14.56 0.21
C PHE A 77 10.65 13.77 0.90
N GLY A 78 11.92 14.10 0.66
CA GLY A 78 13.07 13.41 1.26
C GLY A 78 13.23 11.98 0.78
N VAL A 79 12.78 11.68 -0.45
CA VAL A 79 12.82 10.37 -1.08
C VAL A 79 13.98 10.35 -2.07
N SER A 80 14.81 9.30 -2.03
CA SER A 80 15.89 9.16 -3.01
C SER A 80 15.36 8.85 -4.42
N PRO A 81 16.04 9.24 -5.50
CA PRO A 81 15.62 8.89 -6.87
C PRO A 81 15.42 7.38 -7.10
N SER A 82 16.27 6.55 -6.49
CA SER A 82 16.15 5.09 -6.57
C SER A 82 14.87 4.59 -5.92
N GLU A 83 14.55 5.08 -4.71
CA GLU A 83 13.30 4.74 -4.02
C GLU A 83 12.09 5.25 -4.83
N ALA A 84 12.11 6.51 -5.29
CA ALA A 84 11.01 7.15 -6.00
C ALA A 84 10.54 6.35 -7.23
N SER A 85 11.46 5.72 -7.96
CA SER A 85 11.14 4.84 -9.10
C SER A 85 10.37 3.58 -8.72
N THR A 86 10.53 3.10 -7.49
CA THR A 86 9.86 1.91 -6.95
C THR A 86 8.57 2.22 -6.20
N ILE A 87 8.30 3.50 -5.90
CA ILE A 87 7.07 3.91 -5.24
C ILE A 87 5.93 3.94 -6.26
N ASP A 88 4.85 3.19 -5.96
CA ASP A 88 3.59 3.23 -6.70
C ASP A 88 3.14 4.70 -6.88
N PRO A 89 2.87 5.16 -8.12
CA PRO A 89 2.31 6.47 -8.41
C PRO A 89 1.19 6.90 -7.48
N GLN A 90 0.36 5.97 -7.00
CA GLN A 90 -0.68 6.26 -6.02
C GLN A 90 -0.12 6.87 -4.73
N GLN A 91 0.98 6.34 -4.18
CA GLN A 91 1.58 6.90 -2.96
C GLN A 91 2.20 8.27 -3.20
N ARG A 92 2.82 8.48 -4.37
CA ARG A 92 3.43 9.75 -4.77
C ARG A 92 2.38 10.86 -4.88
N LEU A 93 1.31 10.57 -5.60
CA LEU A 93 0.17 11.48 -5.74
C LEU A 93 -0.53 11.75 -4.41
N LEU A 94 -0.67 10.75 -3.55
CA LEU A 94 -1.23 10.92 -2.21
C LEU A 94 -0.42 11.93 -1.38
N LEU A 95 0.92 11.88 -1.41
CA LEU A 95 1.76 12.85 -0.71
C LEU A 95 1.55 14.28 -1.22
N GLU A 96 1.59 14.50 -2.54
CA GLU A 96 1.39 15.83 -3.15
C GLU A 96 -0.02 16.39 -2.87
N VAL A 97 -1.04 15.53 -2.93
CA VAL A 97 -2.43 15.95 -2.76
C VAL A 97 -2.79 16.14 -1.30
N SER A 98 -2.23 15.34 -0.38
CA SER A 98 -2.32 15.60 1.06
C SER A 98 -1.66 16.93 1.44
N TRP A 99 -0.49 17.24 0.86
CA TRP A 99 0.14 18.55 1.02
C TRP A 99 -0.78 19.68 0.53
N SER A 100 -1.30 19.54 -0.69
CA SER A 100 -2.19 20.55 -1.28
C SER A 100 -3.46 20.77 -0.45
N ALA A 101 -4.03 19.71 0.12
CA ALA A 101 -5.22 19.81 0.98
C ALA A 101 -4.93 20.53 2.31
N LEU A 102 -3.73 20.34 2.89
CA LEU A 102 -3.30 21.05 4.11
C LEU A 102 -2.99 22.53 3.83
N GLU A 103 -2.41 22.84 2.67
CA GLU A 103 -2.22 24.24 2.24
C GLU A 103 -3.52 24.96 1.88
N ASP A 104 -4.50 24.24 1.31
CA ASP A 104 -5.85 24.74 1.08
C ASP A 104 -6.58 25.02 2.40
N ALA A 105 -6.37 24.16 3.41
CA ALA A 105 -6.83 24.40 4.78
C ALA A 105 -6.11 25.56 5.50
N ALA A 106 -5.07 26.14 4.89
CA ALA A 106 -4.21 27.15 5.49
C ALA A 106 -3.65 26.71 6.86
N ILE A 107 -3.19 25.45 6.93
CA ILE A 107 -2.54 24.86 8.11
C ILE A 107 -1.02 24.93 7.93
N ASP A 108 -0.34 25.51 8.92
CA ASP A 108 1.11 25.36 9.04
C ASP A 108 1.42 23.98 9.61
N LEU A 109 2.24 23.19 8.91
CA LEU A 109 2.64 21.86 9.36
C LEU A 109 3.26 21.83 10.75
N ALA A 110 3.92 22.92 11.18
CA ALA A 110 4.45 23.01 12.54
C ALA A 110 3.35 22.91 13.63
N GLN A 111 2.09 23.23 13.30
CA GLN A 111 0.96 23.16 14.22
C GLN A 111 0.40 21.75 14.40
N ILE A 112 0.59 20.87 13.42
CA ILE A 112 0.05 19.50 13.43
C ILE A 112 1.13 18.43 13.62
N ASN A 113 2.40 18.82 13.65
CA ASN A 113 3.51 17.93 13.96
C ASN A 113 3.33 17.32 15.37
N GLY A 114 3.40 15.99 15.46
CA GLY A 114 3.19 15.20 16.66
C GLY A 114 1.74 15.14 17.15
N SER A 115 0.79 15.69 16.38
CA SER A 115 -0.62 15.72 16.76
C SER A 115 -1.33 14.38 16.53
N GLN A 116 -2.48 14.21 17.18
CA GLN A 116 -3.40 13.09 16.94
C GLN A 116 -4.21 13.28 15.66
N THR A 117 -3.53 13.60 14.54
CA THR A 117 -4.18 13.71 13.24
C THR A 117 -4.28 12.32 12.60
N GLY A 118 -5.50 11.89 12.25
CA GLY A 118 -5.75 10.63 11.56
C GLY A 118 -5.62 10.73 10.04
N VAL A 119 -5.34 9.61 9.38
CA VAL A 119 -5.22 9.48 7.92
C VAL A 119 -5.98 8.24 7.45
N PHE A 120 -6.99 8.42 6.61
CA PHE A 120 -7.90 7.37 6.15
C PHE A 120 -8.04 7.42 4.64
N ILE A 121 -7.50 6.42 3.93
CA ILE A 121 -7.40 6.48 2.46
C ILE A 121 -8.01 5.24 1.82
N GLY A 122 -8.94 5.46 0.89
CA GLY A 122 -9.42 4.46 -0.04
C GLY A 122 -8.37 4.15 -1.10
N VAL A 123 -7.77 2.95 -1.06
CA VAL A 123 -6.71 2.54 -1.98
C VAL A 123 -6.75 1.03 -2.22
N ALA A 124 -6.42 0.61 -3.43
CA ALA A 124 -6.29 -0.79 -3.81
C ALA A 124 -5.00 -1.01 -4.61
N ALA A 125 -4.57 -2.27 -4.67
CA ALA A 125 -3.45 -2.65 -5.53
C ALA A 125 -3.83 -2.40 -7.00
N ASN A 126 -2.92 -1.78 -7.76
CA ASN A 126 -3.16 -1.35 -9.15
C ASN A 126 -2.28 -2.07 -10.19
N GLY A 127 -1.45 -3.02 -9.76
CA GLY A 127 -0.53 -3.78 -10.62
C GLY A 127 0.86 -3.18 -10.80
N TYR A 128 1.21 -2.07 -10.12
CA TYR A 128 2.57 -1.50 -10.20
C TYR A 128 3.65 -2.48 -9.70
N GLU A 129 3.33 -3.30 -8.68
CA GLU A 129 4.23 -4.35 -8.21
C GLU A 129 4.57 -5.37 -9.32
N SER A 130 3.57 -5.78 -10.10
CA SER A 130 3.78 -6.68 -11.23
C SER A 130 4.68 -6.04 -12.29
N LEU A 131 4.56 -4.74 -12.53
CA LEU A 131 5.48 -4.02 -13.41
C LEU A 131 6.90 -4.00 -12.85
N LEU A 132 7.10 -3.73 -11.56
CA LEU A 132 8.43 -3.73 -10.93
C LEU A 132 9.09 -5.11 -11.02
N GLN A 133 8.33 -6.20 -10.86
CA GLN A 133 8.83 -7.57 -11.00
C GLN A 133 9.30 -7.91 -12.42
N THR A 134 8.91 -7.14 -13.44
CA THR A 134 9.40 -7.32 -14.83
C THR A 134 10.69 -6.56 -15.14
N GLY A 135 11.14 -5.66 -14.24
CA GLY A 135 12.40 -4.94 -14.34
C GLY A 135 13.59 -5.75 -13.78
N ASN A 136 14.81 -5.32 -14.11
CA ASN A 136 16.06 -6.02 -13.73
C ASN A 136 16.51 -5.75 -12.27
N ASP A 137 15.93 -4.77 -11.58
CA ASP A 137 16.38 -4.34 -10.26
C ASP A 137 15.48 -4.90 -9.15
N GLN A 138 15.89 -6.00 -8.52
CA GLN A 138 15.30 -6.42 -7.24
C GLN A 138 15.81 -5.53 -6.12
N THR A 139 15.15 -4.39 -5.90
CA THR A 139 15.49 -3.46 -4.81
C THR A 139 14.74 -3.80 -3.52
N ALA A 140 15.35 -3.47 -2.37
CA ALA A 140 14.72 -3.64 -1.05
C ALA A 140 13.46 -2.78 -0.84
N TYR A 141 13.19 -1.83 -1.74
CA TYR A 141 12.09 -0.87 -1.64
C TYR A 141 10.77 -1.37 -2.23
N ILE A 142 10.74 -2.46 -3.00
CA ILE A 142 9.50 -2.91 -3.68
C ILE A 142 8.35 -3.10 -2.69
N SER A 143 8.61 -3.78 -1.56
CA SER A 143 7.60 -4.04 -0.54
C SER A 143 7.02 -2.75 0.09
N SER A 144 7.86 -1.75 0.37
CA SER A 144 7.40 -0.47 0.90
C SER A 144 6.81 0.45 -0.19
N GLY A 145 7.26 0.29 -1.43
CA GLY A 145 6.83 1.07 -2.59
C GLY A 145 5.44 0.70 -3.10
N THR A 146 4.96 -0.54 -2.89
CA THR A 146 3.68 -1.01 -3.44
C THR A 146 2.62 -1.36 -2.38
N SER A 147 3.00 -1.41 -1.10
CA SER A 147 2.06 -1.73 -0.02
C SER A 147 1.03 -0.62 0.20
N ASN A 148 -0.25 -0.98 0.14
CA ASN A 148 -1.37 -0.08 0.44
C ASN A 148 -1.31 0.49 1.86
N ALA A 149 -0.84 -0.28 2.84
CA ALA A 149 -0.68 0.22 4.20
C ALA A 149 0.43 1.28 4.27
N ILE A 150 1.53 1.06 3.53
CA ILE A 150 2.62 2.04 3.47
C ILE A 150 2.20 3.31 2.74
N ALA A 151 1.33 3.23 1.73
CA ALA A 151 0.77 4.41 1.06
C ALA A 151 0.18 5.43 2.06
N VAL A 152 -0.54 4.94 3.07
CA VAL A 152 -1.16 5.77 4.11
C VAL A 152 -0.15 6.14 5.20
N ASN A 153 0.65 5.17 5.64
CA ASN A 153 1.67 5.43 6.67
C ASN A 153 2.74 6.42 6.21
N ARG A 154 3.00 6.54 4.90
CA ARG A 154 3.95 7.52 4.34
C ARG A 154 3.46 8.95 4.50
N ILE A 155 2.15 9.20 4.40
CA ILE A 155 1.54 10.48 4.75
C ILE A 155 1.78 10.76 6.24
N SER A 156 1.38 9.84 7.13
CA SER A 156 1.57 10.02 8.56
C SER A 156 3.04 10.24 8.94
N HIS A 157 3.96 9.50 8.32
CA HIS A 157 5.38 9.61 8.56
C HIS A 157 5.95 10.97 8.11
N TYR A 158 5.63 11.42 6.90
CA TYR A 158 6.17 12.66 6.37
C TYR A 158 5.68 13.90 7.13
N PHE A 159 4.40 13.92 7.50
CA PHE A 159 3.79 15.04 8.23
C PHE A 159 3.91 14.92 9.76
N ASP A 160 4.58 13.88 10.28
CA ASP A 160 4.70 13.53 11.70
C ASP A 160 3.35 13.48 12.44
N LEU A 161 2.42 12.70 11.92
CA LEU A 161 1.05 12.54 12.45
C LEU A 161 0.96 11.26 13.26
N GLN A 162 0.43 11.34 14.49
CA GLN A 162 0.40 10.25 15.45
C GLN A 162 -1.00 9.63 15.65
N GLY A 163 -2.00 10.10 14.90
CA GLY A 163 -3.36 9.54 14.92
C GLY A 163 -3.50 8.23 14.14
N THR A 164 -4.73 7.74 14.01
CA THR A 164 -5.03 6.50 13.27
C THR A 164 -4.61 6.61 11.81
N SER A 165 -3.85 5.65 11.29
CA SER A 165 -3.42 5.61 9.88
C SER A 165 -3.92 4.31 9.22
N LEU A 166 -4.88 4.42 8.30
CA LEU A 166 -5.63 3.27 7.78
C LEU A 166 -5.84 3.31 6.26
N ALA A 167 -5.41 2.24 5.60
CA ALA A 167 -5.79 1.91 4.24
C ALA A 167 -7.14 1.18 4.22
N VAL A 168 -8.06 1.64 3.38
CA VAL A 168 -9.41 1.10 3.24
C VAL A 168 -9.58 0.55 1.82
N ASN A 169 -9.99 -0.71 1.70
CA ASN A 169 -10.38 -1.31 0.43
C ASN A 169 -11.73 -2.00 0.56
N THR A 170 -12.77 -1.30 0.14
CA THR A 170 -14.13 -1.81 -0.01
C THR A 170 -14.59 -1.67 -1.46
N THR A 171 -13.65 -1.76 -2.42
CA THR A 171 -13.86 -1.50 -3.85
C THR A 171 -14.31 -0.06 -4.12
N CYS A 172 -15.38 0.18 -4.89
CA CYS A 172 -15.83 1.51 -5.31
C CYS A 172 -16.33 2.42 -4.17
N SER A 173 -16.62 1.88 -2.98
CA SER A 173 -17.02 2.65 -1.80
C SER A 173 -15.85 3.07 -0.90
N SER A 174 -14.61 2.66 -1.22
CA SER A 174 -13.44 2.78 -0.33
C SER A 174 -13.23 4.17 0.24
N ALA A 175 -13.19 5.20 -0.61
CA ALA A 175 -12.96 6.57 -0.14
C ALA A 175 -14.08 7.11 0.74
N LEU A 176 -15.35 6.74 0.49
CA LEU A 176 -16.47 7.23 1.30
C LEU A 176 -16.56 6.48 2.64
N VAL A 177 -16.18 5.20 2.67
CA VAL A 177 -15.95 4.48 3.93
C VAL A 177 -14.79 5.08 4.71
N ALA A 178 -13.71 5.50 4.05
CA ALA A 178 -12.60 6.19 4.69
C ALA A 178 -13.03 7.52 5.34
N VAL A 179 -13.92 8.27 4.69
CA VAL A 179 -14.54 9.47 5.25
C VAL A 179 -15.39 9.14 6.49
N ASP A 180 -16.25 8.11 6.44
CA ASP A 180 -17.00 7.68 7.62
C ASP A 180 -16.08 7.32 8.78
N LEU A 181 -15.02 6.54 8.55
CA LEU A 181 -14.06 6.15 9.57
C LEU A 181 -13.32 7.36 10.17
N ALA A 182 -12.96 8.35 9.35
CA ALA A 182 -12.40 9.61 9.81
C ALA A 182 -13.38 10.37 10.71
N CYS A 183 -14.66 10.44 10.32
CA CYS A 183 -15.71 11.03 11.14
C CYS A 183 -15.89 10.30 12.46
N GLN A 184 -15.92 8.96 12.46
CA GLN A 184 -15.98 8.17 13.71
C GLN A 184 -14.76 8.40 14.60
N SER A 185 -13.57 8.55 14.02
CA SER A 185 -12.33 8.82 14.79
C SER A 185 -12.37 10.19 15.47
N ILE A 186 -12.86 11.22 14.77
CA ILE A 186 -13.07 12.55 15.35
C ILE A 186 -14.15 12.51 16.44
N TRP A 187 -15.32 11.93 16.16
CA TRP A 187 -16.42 11.88 17.13
C TRP A 187 -16.11 11.05 18.39
N SER A 188 -15.20 10.08 18.29
CA SER A 188 -14.73 9.30 19.45
C SER A 188 -13.56 9.96 20.19
N GLY A 189 -13.05 11.11 19.72
CA GLY A 189 -11.90 11.80 20.28
C GLY A 189 -10.55 11.11 20.02
N GLN A 190 -10.52 10.12 19.12
CA GLN A 190 -9.29 9.45 18.69
C GLN A 190 -8.45 10.31 17.73
N SER A 191 -9.08 11.27 17.05
CA SER A 191 -8.38 12.21 16.20
C SER A 191 -8.90 13.63 16.40
N SER A 192 -8.01 14.61 16.53
CA SER A 192 -8.37 16.04 16.59
C SER A 192 -8.57 16.65 15.20
N LEU A 193 -7.89 16.08 14.22
CA LEU A 193 -7.94 16.43 12.80
C LEU A 193 -7.88 15.12 12.00
N ALA A 194 -8.45 15.06 10.80
CA ALA A 194 -8.28 13.88 9.95
C ALA A 194 -8.11 14.25 8.47
N LEU A 195 -7.21 13.55 7.78
CA LEU A 195 -7.15 13.51 6.33
C LEU A 195 -7.94 12.30 5.86
N ALA A 196 -8.94 12.50 5.02
CA ALA A 196 -9.74 11.43 4.44
C ALA A 196 -9.79 11.53 2.92
N GLY A 197 -9.74 10.41 2.21
CA GLY A 197 -9.83 10.47 0.75
C GLY A 197 -9.63 9.14 0.06
N GLY A 198 -9.15 9.18 -1.18
CA GLY A 198 -8.86 8.00 -1.96
C GLY A 198 -8.12 8.29 -3.25
N VAL A 199 -7.54 7.23 -3.81
CA VAL A 199 -6.73 7.26 -5.04
C VAL A 199 -7.03 6.05 -5.91
N ASN A 200 -7.03 6.25 -7.23
CA ASN A 200 -7.08 5.19 -8.23
C ASN A 200 -6.19 5.58 -9.42
N ILE A 201 -5.23 4.73 -9.79
CA ILE A 201 -4.31 4.94 -10.93
C ILE A 201 -4.14 3.63 -11.69
N PHE A 202 -4.05 3.68 -13.02
CA PHE A 202 -3.83 2.51 -13.85
C PHE A 202 -2.33 2.24 -14.01
N ALA A 203 -1.78 1.41 -13.13
CA ALA A 203 -0.42 0.90 -13.30
C ALA A 203 -0.35 -0.35 -14.19
N ASN A 204 -1.43 -1.12 -14.34
CA ASN A 204 -1.53 -2.15 -15.36
C ASN A 204 -2.80 -1.89 -16.20
N LEU A 205 -2.63 -1.89 -17.53
CA LEU A 205 -3.70 -1.61 -18.50
C LEU A 205 -4.53 -2.85 -18.86
N GLY A 206 -4.16 -4.02 -18.34
CA GLY A 206 -4.92 -5.25 -18.52
C GLY A 206 -6.35 -5.15 -17.96
N ILE A 207 -7.34 -5.42 -18.80
CA ILE A 207 -8.74 -5.56 -18.41
C ILE A 207 -9.00 -7.05 -18.17
N SER A 208 -9.55 -7.41 -17.01
CA SER A 208 -9.95 -8.80 -16.79
C SER A 208 -11.22 -9.11 -17.60
N PRO A 209 -11.43 -10.35 -18.08
CA PRO A 209 -12.65 -10.70 -18.81
C PRO A 209 -13.94 -10.38 -18.02
N GLN A 210 -13.90 -10.48 -16.69
CA GLN A 210 -15.03 -10.20 -15.81
C GLN A 210 -15.36 -8.71 -15.70
N SER A 211 -14.36 -7.82 -15.72
CA SER A 211 -14.63 -6.38 -15.72
C SER A 211 -15.14 -5.90 -17.08
N SER A 212 -14.80 -6.57 -18.18
CA SER A 212 -15.25 -6.20 -19.52
C SER A 212 -16.77 -6.17 -19.70
N GLU A 213 -17.52 -7.02 -18.98
CA GLU A 213 -18.99 -7.08 -19.06
C GLU A 213 -19.70 -5.88 -18.42
N LEU A 214 -19.03 -5.14 -17.53
CA LEU A 214 -19.57 -3.95 -16.86
C LEU A 214 -19.15 -2.64 -17.53
N LEU A 215 -18.21 -2.70 -18.48
CA LEU A 215 -17.72 -1.52 -19.19
C LEU A 215 -18.68 -1.11 -20.29
N SER A 216 -18.90 0.19 -20.40
CA SER A 216 -19.69 0.79 -21.48
C SER A 216 -18.98 0.57 -22.82
N PRO A 217 -19.61 -0.08 -23.81
CA PRO A 217 -19.09 -0.22 -25.17
C PRO A 217 -18.86 1.12 -25.87
N THR A 218 -19.53 2.15 -25.40
CA THR A 218 -19.47 3.52 -25.92
C THR A 218 -18.71 4.46 -25.00
N HIS A 219 -18.06 3.91 -23.97
CA HIS A 219 -17.06 4.55 -23.14
C HIS A 219 -17.55 5.77 -22.36
N ARG A 220 -18.84 5.80 -21.96
CA ARG A 220 -19.42 6.87 -21.15
C ARG A 220 -20.29 6.30 -20.04
N CYS A 221 -20.24 6.92 -18.86
CA CYS A 221 -21.22 6.65 -17.82
C CYS A 221 -22.51 7.43 -18.15
N ARG A 222 -23.51 6.79 -18.77
CA ARG A 222 -24.80 7.43 -19.08
C ARG A 222 -25.83 7.22 -17.97
N SER A 223 -25.45 7.63 -16.77
CA SER A 223 -26.24 7.41 -15.57
C SER A 223 -27.66 7.93 -15.72
N PHE A 224 -28.63 7.12 -15.29
CA PHE A 224 -30.08 7.39 -15.38
C PHE A 224 -30.68 7.46 -16.79
N SER A 225 -29.89 7.40 -17.86
CA SER A 225 -30.39 7.46 -19.22
C SER A 225 -30.93 6.11 -19.70
N ALA A 226 -31.88 6.14 -20.65
CA ALA A 226 -32.28 4.95 -21.41
C ALA A 226 -31.10 4.30 -22.17
N ALA A 227 -30.05 5.07 -22.47
CA ALA A 227 -28.83 4.61 -23.14
C ALA A 227 -27.72 4.14 -22.17
N ALA A 228 -28.06 3.88 -20.90
CA ALA A 228 -27.16 3.32 -19.90
C ALA A 228 -26.69 1.90 -20.28
N ASP A 229 -25.40 1.74 -20.57
CA ASP A 229 -24.80 0.52 -21.12
C ASP A 229 -23.55 0.05 -20.35
N GLY A 230 -23.28 0.61 -19.16
CA GLY A 230 -22.10 0.32 -18.35
C GLY A 230 -21.37 1.59 -17.91
N TYR A 231 -20.14 1.43 -17.41
CA TYR A 231 -19.30 2.54 -16.98
C TYR A 231 -17.98 2.61 -17.76
N VAL A 232 -17.32 3.77 -17.72
CA VAL A 232 -15.94 3.95 -18.21
C VAL A 232 -15.00 4.15 -17.03
N ARG A 233 -13.83 3.50 -17.04
CA ARG A 233 -12.87 3.59 -15.93
C ARG A 233 -12.21 4.98 -15.91
N SER A 234 -11.83 5.42 -14.72
CA SER A 234 -11.03 6.64 -14.56
C SER A 234 -9.99 6.52 -13.45
N GLU A 235 -8.95 7.32 -13.59
CA GLU A 235 -7.98 7.64 -12.56
C GLU A 235 -8.42 8.88 -11.77
N GLY A 236 -7.91 9.03 -10.56
CA GLY A 236 -8.19 10.21 -9.75
C GLY A 236 -7.67 10.09 -8.32
N VAL A 237 -7.40 11.22 -7.70
CA VAL A 237 -7.00 11.32 -6.30
C VAL A 237 -7.70 12.52 -5.66
N GLY A 238 -8.21 12.34 -4.44
CA GLY A 238 -8.82 13.40 -3.66
C GLY A 238 -8.56 13.21 -2.18
N ILE A 239 -8.35 14.31 -1.47
CA ILE A 239 -8.17 14.39 -0.01
C ILE A 239 -9.01 15.54 0.52
N VAL A 240 -9.71 15.32 1.63
CA VAL A 240 -10.34 16.36 2.44
C VAL A 240 -9.72 16.41 3.82
N VAL A 241 -9.60 17.62 4.37
CA VAL A 241 -9.16 17.87 5.75
C VAL A 241 -10.38 18.11 6.61
N LEU A 242 -10.55 17.30 7.65
CA LEU A 242 -11.72 17.24 8.51
C LEU A 242 -11.38 17.69 9.93
N LYS A 243 -12.26 18.49 10.53
CA LYS A 243 -12.12 18.97 11.91
C LYS A 243 -13.48 19.17 12.60
N PRO A 244 -13.61 19.03 13.93
CA PRO A 244 -14.82 19.46 14.63
C PRO A 244 -15.19 20.91 14.27
N LEU A 245 -16.49 21.18 14.09
CA LEU A 245 -16.98 22.51 13.71
C LEU A 245 -16.58 23.60 14.72
N SER A 246 -16.67 23.32 16.02
CA SER A 246 -16.31 24.22 17.11
C SER A 246 -14.84 24.63 17.03
N GLU A 247 -13.94 23.69 16.76
CA GLU A 247 -12.52 23.95 16.55
C GLU A 247 -12.26 24.69 15.22
N ALA A 248 -13.01 24.39 14.16
CA ALA A 248 -12.90 25.09 12.89
C ALA A 248 -13.30 26.57 13.02
N LEU A 249 -14.38 26.84 13.76
CA LEU A 249 -14.82 28.20 14.08
C LEU A 249 -13.83 28.92 15.02
N ALA A 250 -13.33 28.23 16.05
CA ALA A 250 -12.33 28.79 16.97
C ALA A 250 -11.03 29.19 16.25
N ASN A 251 -10.57 28.36 15.31
CA ASN A 251 -9.36 28.60 14.52
C ASN A 251 -9.61 29.50 13.30
N ARG A 252 -10.87 29.94 13.10
CA ARG A 252 -11.31 30.75 11.96
C ARG A 252 -10.88 30.13 10.63
N ASP A 253 -11.08 28.83 10.47
CA ASP A 253 -10.78 28.19 9.22
C ASP A 253 -11.83 28.49 8.17
N ARG A 254 -11.44 28.31 6.91
CA ARG A 254 -12.38 28.17 5.81
C ARG A 254 -13.19 26.89 6.03
N ILE A 255 -14.48 26.93 5.71
CA ILE A 255 -15.35 25.76 5.74
C ILE A 255 -16.04 25.66 4.38
N TYR A 256 -15.81 24.55 3.67
CA TYR A 256 -16.49 24.28 2.40
C TYR A 256 -17.92 23.77 2.64
N ALA A 257 -18.05 22.78 3.53
CA ALA A 257 -19.30 22.16 3.94
C ALA A 257 -19.11 21.47 5.29
N LEU A 258 -20.22 21.05 5.90
CA LEU A 258 -20.25 20.27 7.13
C LEU A 258 -20.72 18.85 6.82
N ILE A 259 -20.11 17.84 7.45
CA ILE A 259 -20.61 16.48 7.50
C ILE A 259 -21.48 16.36 8.75
N ARG A 260 -22.78 16.11 8.54
CA ARG A 260 -23.79 15.97 9.60
C ARG A 260 -24.02 14.53 10.01
N GLY A 261 -23.88 13.60 9.07
CA GLY A 261 -24.06 12.18 9.33
C GLY A 261 -23.39 11.33 8.26
N SER A 262 -23.01 10.12 8.63
CA SER A 262 -22.42 9.13 7.73
C SER A 262 -22.85 7.74 8.16
N ALA A 263 -23.01 6.81 7.22
CA ALA A 263 -23.34 5.43 7.54
C ALA A 263 -22.65 4.47 6.57
N VAL A 264 -22.33 3.27 7.07
CA VAL A 264 -21.81 2.14 6.30
C VAL A 264 -22.63 0.88 6.61
N ASN A 265 -22.90 0.04 5.60
CA ASN A 265 -23.41 -1.32 5.77
C ASN A 265 -22.94 -2.25 4.64
N HIS A 266 -23.52 -3.44 4.59
CA HIS A 266 -23.27 -4.46 3.58
C HIS A 266 -24.58 -4.95 2.96
N ASN A 267 -24.55 -5.32 1.67
CA ASN A 267 -25.69 -5.90 0.95
C ASN A 267 -26.19 -7.22 1.54
N GLY A 268 -25.36 -7.90 2.33
CA GLY A 268 -25.68 -9.22 2.90
C GLY A 268 -25.84 -10.29 1.81
N GLN A 269 -26.72 -11.26 2.05
CA GLN A 269 -27.06 -12.29 1.06
C GLN A 269 -28.02 -11.73 0.00
N GLY A 270 -27.78 -12.01 -1.27
CA GLY A 270 -28.58 -11.53 -2.40
C GLY A 270 -28.43 -12.40 -3.66
N ASN A 271 -28.86 -11.89 -4.82
CA ASN A 271 -28.87 -12.60 -6.11
C ASN A 271 -27.48 -12.83 -6.74
N GLY A 272 -26.41 -12.48 -6.03
CA GLY A 272 -25.03 -12.59 -6.47
C GLY A 272 -24.15 -11.71 -5.59
N LEU A 273 -22.85 -11.97 -5.57
CA LEU A 273 -21.90 -11.20 -4.76
C LEU A 273 -21.86 -9.72 -5.17
N THR A 274 -21.93 -9.46 -6.48
CA THR A 274 -21.83 -8.12 -7.07
C THR A 274 -23.19 -7.46 -7.30
N ALA A 275 -24.29 -8.14 -6.99
CA ALA A 275 -25.63 -7.60 -7.19
C ALA A 275 -25.95 -6.54 -6.11
N PRO A 276 -26.54 -5.39 -6.48
CA PRO A 276 -27.00 -4.41 -5.50
C PRO A 276 -28.17 -4.95 -4.67
N ASN A 277 -28.34 -4.44 -3.46
CA ASN A 277 -29.44 -4.80 -2.57
C ASN A 277 -30.28 -3.57 -2.18
N LEU A 278 -31.52 -3.54 -2.62
CA LEU A 278 -32.47 -2.44 -2.41
C LEU A 278 -32.69 -2.13 -0.93
N GLN A 279 -32.95 -3.14 -0.09
CA GLN A 279 -33.21 -2.96 1.33
C GLN A 279 -31.96 -2.47 2.08
N ALA A 280 -30.78 -2.92 1.67
CA ALA A 280 -29.53 -2.47 2.26
C ALA A 280 -29.27 -0.98 1.95
N GLN A 281 -29.50 -0.54 0.71
CA GLN A 281 -29.37 0.87 0.32
C GLN A 281 -30.42 1.76 1.01
N GLU A 282 -31.66 1.30 1.10
CA GLU A 282 -32.72 2.02 1.85
C GLU A 282 -32.33 2.19 3.33
N SER A 283 -31.90 1.11 4.00
CA SER A 283 -31.46 1.13 5.40
C SER A 283 -30.24 2.04 5.61
N LEU A 284 -29.33 2.08 4.64
CA LEU A 284 -28.15 2.95 4.67
C LEU A 284 -28.54 4.42 4.69
N LEU A 285 -29.37 4.84 3.72
CA LEU A 285 -29.86 6.22 3.58
C LEU A 285 -30.60 6.65 4.85
N ARG A 286 -31.53 5.82 5.35
CA ARG A 286 -32.28 6.11 6.59
C ARG A 286 -31.36 6.31 7.79
N ARG A 287 -30.34 5.46 7.97
CA ARG A 287 -29.40 5.59 9.09
C ARG A 287 -28.56 6.87 8.99
N ALA A 288 -28.10 7.23 7.79
CA ALA A 288 -27.34 8.45 7.60
C ALA A 288 -28.18 9.71 7.86
N CYS A 289 -29.42 9.76 7.34
CA CYS A 289 -30.36 10.85 7.63
C CYS A 289 -30.72 10.92 9.12
N HIS A 290 -30.94 9.78 9.77
CA HIS A 290 -31.22 9.72 11.20
C HIS A 290 -30.05 10.25 12.03
N GLN A 291 -28.81 9.88 11.68
CA GLN A 291 -27.62 10.40 12.36
C GLN A 291 -27.41 11.90 12.12
N ALA A 292 -27.77 12.40 10.93
CA ALA A 292 -27.71 13.82 10.58
C ALA A 292 -28.87 14.65 11.18
N GLU A 293 -29.91 13.97 11.69
CA GLU A 293 -31.16 14.56 12.20
C GLU A 293 -31.87 15.42 11.14
N ILE A 294 -31.94 14.93 9.90
CA ILE A 294 -32.67 15.61 8.82
C ILE A 294 -33.77 14.73 8.22
N ASP A 295 -34.84 15.37 7.78
CA ASP A 295 -35.84 14.72 6.91
C ASP A 295 -35.21 14.50 5.52
N PRO A 296 -35.38 13.32 4.89
CA PRO A 296 -34.92 13.08 3.52
C PRO A 296 -35.41 14.13 2.49
N HIS A 297 -36.60 14.71 2.66
CA HIS A 297 -37.09 15.78 1.78
C HIS A 297 -36.36 17.12 1.97
N ALA A 298 -35.53 17.27 3.01
CA ALA A 298 -34.69 18.44 3.19
C ALA A 298 -33.52 18.48 2.21
N PHE A 299 -33.19 17.36 1.55
CA PHE A 299 -32.14 17.32 0.54
C PHE A 299 -32.45 18.26 -0.63
N HIS A 300 -31.45 19.05 -1.01
CA HIS A 300 -31.46 19.88 -2.21
C HIS A 300 -30.73 19.19 -3.35
N TYR A 301 -29.75 18.35 -3.04
CA TYR A 301 -28.98 17.60 -4.02
C TYR A 301 -28.60 16.20 -3.51
N LEU A 302 -28.65 15.20 -4.39
CA LEU A 302 -28.10 13.88 -4.17
C LEU A 302 -27.05 13.57 -5.23
N GLU A 303 -25.83 13.27 -4.78
CA GLU A 303 -24.76 12.73 -5.59
C GLU A 303 -24.80 11.20 -5.49
N ALA A 304 -25.37 10.57 -6.51
CA ALA A 304 -25.59 9.15 -6.59
C ALA A 304 -24.32 8.36 -6.91
N HIS A 305 -24.32 7.07 -6.56
CA HIS A 305 -23.30 6.15 -7.00
C HIS A 305 -23.40 5.89 -8.52
N ALA A 306 -24.62 5.69 -9.02
CA ALA A 306 -25.06 5.56 -10.41
C ALA A 306 -23.93 5.46 -11.43
N THR A 307 -23.52 4.24 -11.75
CA THR A 307 -22.39 3.97 -12.65
C THR A 307 -22.76 4.03 -14.12
N GLY A 308 -24.06 4.19 -14.45
CA GLY A 308 -24.55 4.02 -15.83
C GLY A 308 -24.87 2.56 -16.15
N THR A 309 -25.06 1.74 -15.11
CA THR A 309 -25.54 0.36 -15.27
C THR A 309 -27.05 0.34 -15.12
N MET A 310 -27.75 -0.19 -16.11
CA MET A 310 -29.22 -0.18 -16.15
C MET A 310 -29.88 -0.72 -14.87
N MET A 311 -29.39 -1.86 -14.35
CA MET A 311 -29.91 -2.46 -13.12
C MET A 311 -29.46 -1.72 -11.86
N GLY A 312 -28.20 -1.29 -11.80
CA GLY A 312 -27.63 -0.60 -10.63
C GLY A 312 -28.32 0.73 -10.37
N ASP A 313 -28.45 1.55 -11.41
CA ASP A 313 -29.09 2.85 -11.36
C ASP A 313 -30.57 2.72 -10.95
N ALA A 314 -31.31 1.75 -11.51
CA ALA A 314 -32.71 1.52 -11.16
C ALA A 314 -32.91 1.11 -9.69
N VAL A 315 -32.04 0.24 -9.16
CA VAL A 315 -32.10 -0.17 -7.74
C VAL A 315 -31.79 1.01 -6.81
N GLU A 316 -30.78 1.82 -7.13
CA GLU A 316 -30.45 3.02 -6.35
C GLU A 316 -31.59 4.02 -6.32
N MET A 317 -32.19 4.31 -7.48
CA MET A 317 -33.34 5.22 -7.56
C MET A 317 -34.54 4.69 -6.77
N LYS A 318 -34.80 3.38 -6.83
CA LYS A 318 -35.89 2.76 -6.05
C LYS A 318 -35.63 2.82 -4.54
N ALA A 319 -34.36 2.74 -4.11
CA ALA A 319 -34.00 2.90 -2.71
C ALA A 319 -34.28 4.32 -2.23
N ILE A 320 -33.86 5.33 -3.02
CA ILE A 320 -34.11 6.75 -2.73
C ILE A 320 -35.62 7.03 -2.68
N GLU A 321 -36.39 6.51 -3.65
CA GLU A 321 -37.86 6.62 -3.68
C GLU A 321 -38.50 6.18 -2.36
N ARG A 322 -38.12 5.01 -1.84
CA ARG A 322 -38.70 4.45 -0.61
C ARG A 322 -38.37 5.28 0.63
N VAL A 323 -37.19 5.89 0.65
CA VAL A 323 -36.80 6.78 1.74
C VAL A 323 -37.62 8.06 1.70
N PHE A 324 -37.79 8.66 0.53
CA PHE A 324 -38.55 9.90 0.36
C PHE A 324 -40.06 9.66 0.61
N ASN A 325 -40.68 8.64 0.02
CA ASN A 325 -42.11 8.36 0.15
C ASN A 325 -42.60 7.93 1.55
N SER A 326 -41.70 7.82 2.52
CA SER A 326 -42.02 7.38 3.88
C SER A 326 -42.13 8.52 4.90
N SER A 327 -41.90 9.79 4.48
CA SER A 327 -42.05 10.95 5.38
C SER A 327 -43.49 11.46 5.43
N SER A 328 -43.95 11.79 6.64
CA SER A 328 -45.34 12.07 7.00
C SER A 328 -45.74 13.55 6.93
N SER A 329 -44.88 14.43 6.43
CA SER A 329 -45.10 15.89 6.50
C SER A 329 -45.61 16.47 5.17
N GLU A 330 -46.84 16.98 5.17
CA GLU A 330 -47.50 17.59 3.99
C GLU A 330 -46.73 18.80 3.41
N ASP A 331 -45.94 19.51 4.24
CA ASP A 331 -45.12 20.66 3.81
C ASP A 331 -43.83 20.25 3.08
N SER A 332 -43.30 19.05 3.36
CA SER A 332 -42.06 18.53 2.77
C SER A 332 -42.27 17.94 1.37
N ALA A 333 -43.51 17.58 1.04
CA ALA A 333 -43.89 16.95 -0.22
C ALA A 333 -43.73 17.84 -1.47
N LYS A 334 -43.38 19.13 -1.31
CA LYS A 334 -43.36 20.13 -2.41
C LYS A 334 -41.97 20.50 -2.95
N ARG A 335 -40.87 20.09 -2.30
CA ARG A 335 -39.51 20.47 -2.74
C ARG A 335 -38.93 19.43 -3.71
N ILE A 336 -38.53 19.88 -4.90
CA ILE A 336 -37.81 19.06 -5.88
C ILE A 336 -36.35 18.99 -5.45
N CYS A 337 -35.84 17.79 -5.21
CA CYS A 337 -34.44 17.53 -4.94
C CYS A 337 -33.71 17.23 -6.25
N GLN A 338 -32.54 17.82 -6.47
CA GLN A 338 -31.73 17.55 -7.65
C GLN A 338 -30.93 16.26 -7.46
N ILE A 339 -30.67 15.50 -8.51
CA ILE A 339 -29.88 14.27 -8.44
C ILE A 339 -28.91 14.15 -9.61
N GLY A 340 -27.67 13.77 -9.32
CA GLY A 340 -26.66 13.60 -10.36
C GLY A 340 -25.49 12.71 -9.95
N THR A 341 -24.52 12.57 -10.84
CA THR A 341 -23.25 11.89 -10.53
C THR A 341 -22.11 12.50 -11.34
N VAL A 342 -20.96 12.64 -10.70
CA VAL A 342 -19.70 13.15 -11.27
C VAL A 342 -19.12 12.21 -12.32
N LYS A 343 -19.54 10.93 -12.32
CA LYS A 343 -19.06 9.93 -13.27
C LYS A 343 -19.40 10.26 -14.72
N THR A 344 -20.41 11.09 -14.94
CA THR A 344 -20.76 11.58 -16.28
C THR A 344 -19.72 12.57 -16.82
N ASN A 345 -18.99 13.26 -15.95
CA ASN A 345 -17.91 14.17 -16.33
C ASN A 345 -16.55 13.45 -16.42
N ILE A 346 -16.20 12.68 -15.39
CA ILE A 346 -14.83 12.16 -15.26
C ILE A 346 -14.73 10.64 -15.34
N GLY A 347 -15.83 9.91 -15.48
CA GLY A 347 -15.84 8.45 -15.44
C GLY A 347 -15.78 7.89 -14.02
N HIS A 348 -15.66 6.58 -13.91
CA HIS A 348 -15.65 5.89 -12.62
C HIS A 348 -14.23 5.77 -12.05
N THR A 349 -13.91 6.63 -11.08
CA THR A 349 -12.61 6.63 -10.38
C THR A 349 -12.44 5.53 -9.33
N GLU A 350 -13.19 4.42 -9.44
CA GLU A 350 -13.11 3.21 -8.59
C GLU A 350 -12.96 3.54 -7.10
N THR A 351 -11.82 3.23 -6.47
CA THR A 351 -11.54 3.49 -5.03
C THR A 351 -11.63 4.96 -4.64
N ALA A 352 -11.38 5.89 -5.57
CA ALA A 352 -11.50 7.34 -5.39
C ALA A 352 -12.90 7.89 -5.77
N SER A 353 -13.87 7.05 -6.13
CA SER A 353 -15.18 7.53 -6.59
C SER A 353 -15.95 8.27 -5.50
N GLY A 354 -15.89 7.80 -4.26
CA GLY A 354 -16.57 8.44 -3.14
C GLY A 354 -16.06 9.85 -2.86
N ILE A 355 -14.74 10.06 -2.93
CA ILE A 355 -14.15 11.37 -2.64
C ILE A 355 -14.38 12.37 -3.77
N ALA A 356 -14.40 11.94 -5.04
CA ALA A 356 -14.77 12.79 -6.16
C ALA A 356 -16.19 13.36 -6.02
N GLY A 357 -17.15 12.51 -5.65
CA GLY A 357 -18.53 12.93 -5.38
C GLY A 357 -18.63 13.85 -4.16
N LEU A 358 -17.93 13.52 -3.07
CA LEU A 358 -17.90 14.37 -1.87
C LEU A 358 -17.35 15.77 -2.16
N ILE A 359 -16.25 15.88 -2.90
CA ILE A 359 -15.64 17.15 -3.29
C ILE A 359 -16.59 17.94 -4.20
N LYS A 360 -17.20 17.31 -5.21
CA LYS A 360 -18.21 17.95 -6.06
C LYS A 360 -19.34 18.54 -5.23
N VAL A 361 -19.87 17.80 -4.25
CA VAL A 361 -20.97 18.28 -3.39
C VAL A 361 -20.51 19.40 -2.47
N ALA A 362 -19.33 19.29 -1.85
CA ALA A 362 -18.78 20.35 -1.01
C ALA A 362 -18.60 21.66 -1.80
N LEU A 363 -18.10 21.57 -3.04
CA LEU A 363 -17.97 22.71 -3.95
C LEU A 363 -19.35 23.25 -4.40
N ALA A 364 -20.30 22.38 -4.72
CA ALA A 364 -21.64 22.78 -5.11
C ALA A 364 -22.37 23.55 -3.99
N LEU A 365 -22.23 23.10 -2.75
CA LEU A 365 -22.76 23.79 -1.57
C LEU A 365 -22.02 25.11 -1.32
N HIS A 366 -20.68 25.12 -1.46
CA HIS A 366 -19.86 26.31 -1.27
C HIS A 366 -20.18 27.42 -2.29
N HIS A 367 -20.30 27.07 -3.57
CA HIS A 367 -20.66 27.99 -4.65
C HIS A 367 -22.16 28.21 -4.79
N ARG A 368 -22.99 27.48 -4.02
CA ARG A 368 -24.46 27.46 -4.11
C ARG A 368 -24.95 27.23 -5.55
N GLN A 369 -24.33 26.29 -6.24
CA GLN A 369 -24.63 25.94 -7.64
C GLN A 369 -24.45 24.44 -7.85
N ILE A 370 -25.35 23.79 -8.58
CA ILE A 370 -25.23 22.39 -8.97
C ILE A 370 -24.73 22.30 -10.41
N PRO A 371 -23.56 21.66 -10.65
CA PRO A 371 -23.02 21.47 -11.99
C PRO A 371 -23.92 20.62 -12.92
N PRO A 372 -23.85 20.83 -14.24
CA PRO A 372 -24.52 19.99 -15.23
C PRO A 372 -24.19 18.49 -15.08
N HIS A 373 -25.22 17.66 -15.21
CA HIS A 373 -25.16 16.21 -15.40
C HIS A 373 -25.14 15.90 -16.90
N LEU A 374 -24.15 15.13 -17.36
CA LEU A 374 -23.94 14.88 -18.78
C LEU A 374 -24.62 13.60 -19.26
N HIS A 375 -24.78 13.47 -20.58
CA HIS A 375 -25.29 12.27 -21.25
C HIS A 375 -26.70 11.82 -20.85
N PHE A 376 -27.54 12.75 -20.38
CA PHE A 376 -28.92 12.49 -19.99
C PHE A 376 -29.89 13.12 -21.01
N GLU A 377 -30.22 12.37 -22.07
CA GLU A 377 -31.16 12.79 -23.13
C GLU A 377 -32.58 12.27 -22.87
N GLN A 378 -32.72 10.96 -22.74
CA GLN A 378 -33.99 10.29 -22.40
C GLN A 378 -33.83 9.54 -21.08
N PRO A 379 -34.80 9.66 -20.14
CA PRO A 379 -34.77 8.95 -18.88
C PRO A 379 -34.91 7.44 -19.09
N SER A 380 -34.26 6.66 -18.24
CA SER A 380 -34.40 5.20 -18.24
C SER A 380 -35.86 4.78 -17.96
N PRO A 381 -36.44 3.84 -18.74
CA PRO A 381 -37.80 3.35 -18.51
C PRO A 381 -37.94 2.52 -17.22
N TYR A 382 -36.81 2.16 -16.59
CA TYR A 382 -36.77 1.42 -15.33
C TYR A 382 -36.79 2.34 -14.09
N ILE A 383 -36.77 3.66 -14.30
CA ILE A 383 -36.81 4.67 -13.23
C ILE A 383 -38.10 5.47 -13.37
N GLU A 384 -38.95 5.44 -12.35
CA GLU A 384 -40.24 6.14 -12.33
C GLU A 384 -40.06 7.62 -11.94
N PHE A 385 -39.33 8.41 -12.75
CA PHE A 385 -39.05 9.83 -12.48
C PHE A 385 -40.30 10.67 -12.19
N GLU A 386 -41.44 10.37 -12.84
CA GLU A 386 -42.70 11.08 -12.65
C GLU A 386 -43.27 10.94 -11.22
N LYS A 387 -42.92 9.86 -10.52
CA LYS A 387 -43.35 9.61 -9.13
C LYS A 387 -42.34 10.13 -8.10
N LEU A 388 -41.20 10.62 -8.57
CA LEU A 388 -40.10 11.08 -7.75
C LEU A 388 -40.10 12.62 -7.75
N SER A 389 -40.04 13.22 -6.56
CA SER A 389 -39.69 14.64 -6.43
C SER A 389 -38.19 14.87 -6.68
N LEU A 390 -37.66 14.26 -7.76
CA LEU A 390 -36.25 14.28 -8.16
C LEU A 390 -36.11 14.83 -9.58
N GLN A 391 -35.06 15.63 -9.81
CA GLN A 391 -34.75 16.19 -11.13
C GLN A 391 -33.26 16.05 -11.43
N VAL A 392 -32.92 15.69 -12.68
CA VAL A 392 -31.53 15.63 -13.15
C VAL A 392 -31.15 17.01 -13.72
N PRO A 393 -30.14 17.71 -13.16
CA PRO A 393 -29.78 19.05 -13.59
C PRO A 393 -28.87 18.97 -14.83
N THR A 394 -29.42 19.15 -16.04
CA THR A 394 -28.65 19.13 -17.31
C THR A 394 -27.96 20.46 -17.64
N MET A 395 -28.17 21.48 -16.81
CA MET A 395 -27.54 22.81 -16.90
C MET A 395 -27.15 23.29 -15.50
N LEU A 396 -26.26 24.27 -15.43
CA LEU A 396 -25.82 24.85 -14.16
C LEU A 396 -27.02 25.43 -13.41
N THR A 397 -27.34 24.84 -12.26
CA THR A 397 -28.59 25.12 -11.54
C THR A 397 -28.28 25.85 -10.23
N PRO A 398 -28.80 27.06 -10.00
CA PRO A 398 -28.55 27.80 -8.76
C PRO A 398 -29.26 27.14 -7.57
N LEU A 399 -28.60 27.17 -6.40
CA LEU A 399 -29.20 26.83 -5.12
C LEU A 399 -29.65 28.12 -4.39
N PRO A 400 -30.60 28.04 -3.44
CA PRO A 400 -31.01 29.18 -2.62
C PRO A 400 -29.80 29.90 -1.99
N LEU A 401 -29.83 31.23 -1.98
CA LEU A 401 -28.74 32.07 -1.42
C LEU A 401 -28.73 32.09 0.11
N GLU A 402 -29.88 31.89 0.74
CA GLU A 402 -30.04 31.91 2.19
C GLU A 402 -30.48 30.55 2.72
N GLY A 403 -30.24 30.33 4.02
CA GLY A 403 -30.57 29.09 4.72
C GLY A 403 -29.56 27.96 4.51
N SER A 404 -29.75 26.90 5.30
CA SER A 404 -28.97 25.66 5.22
C SER A 404 -29.39 24.84 4.00
N LEU A 405 -28.40 24.45 3.21
CA LEU A 405 -28.56 23.53 2.09
C LEU A 405 -28.06 22.16 2.52
N TYR A 406 -28.83 21.11 2.23
CA TYR A 406 -28.47 19.72 2.55
C TYR A 406 -28.24 18.92 1.28
N ALA A 407 -27.21 18.07 1.29
CA ALA A 407 -26.94 17.16 0.19
C ALA A 407 -26.48 15.79 0.69
N GLY A 408 -26.68 14.75 -0.12
CA GLY A 408 -26.25 13.38 0.18
C GLY A 408 -25.26 12.86 -0.86
N VAL A 409 -24.31 12.02 -0.46
CA VAL A 409 -23.36 11.35 -1.36
C VAL A 409 -23.41 9.85 -1.12
N SER A 410 -23.65 9.06 -2.17
CA SER A 410 -23.69 7.59 -2.10
C SER A 410 -22.51 6.95 -2.82
N ALA A 411 -21.96 5.88 -2.25
CA ALA A 411 -20.98 5.03 -2.93
C ALA A 411 -21.19 3.55 -2.56
N PHE A 412 -21.32 2.69 -3.57
CA PHE A 412 -21.58 1.26 -3.40
C PHE A 412 -20.43 0.45 -3.96
N GLY A 413 -19.88 -0.43 -3.14
CA GLY A 413 -18.81 -1.33 -3.55
C GLY A 413 -19.38 -2.59 -4.20
N MET A 414 -18.75 -3.07 -5.27
CA MET A 414 -19.11 -4.35 -5.90
C MET A 414 -18.96 -5.54 -4.94
N GLY A 415 -18.13 -5.42 -3.90
CA GLY A 415 -18.06 -6.43 -2.83
C GLY A 415 -19.28 -6.46 -1.91
N GLY A 416 -20.19 -5.48 -2.00
CA GLY A 416 -21.40 -5.36 -1.20
C GLY A 416 -21.35 -4.29 -0.11
N THR A 417 -20.19 -3.72 0.21
CA THR A 417 -20.08 -2.64 1.21
C THR A 417 -20.56 -1.30 0.65
N ASN A 418 -21.51 -0.67 1.33
CA ASN A 418 -22.11 0.60 0.93
C ASN A 418 -21.79 1.70 1.94
N ALA A 419 -21.65 2.92 1.46
CA ALA A 419 -21.47 4.12 2.27
C ALA A 419 -22.38 5.26 1.81
N HIS A 420 -22.86 6.07 2.75
CA HIS A 420 -23.59 7.31 2.46
C HIS A 420 -23.19 8.41 3.45
N VAL A 421 -23.01 9.64 2.96
CA VAL A 421 -22.64 10.82 3.76
C VAL A 421 -23.63 11.95 3.51
N VAL A 422 -24.07 12.60 4.59
CA VAL A 422 -24.97 13.76 4.58
C VAL A 422 -24.15 15.02 4.86
N LEU A 423 -24.23 15.97 3.93
CA LEU A 423 -23.58 17.27 4.00
C LEU A 423 -24.59 18.40 4.23
N GLU A 424 -24.10 19.46 4.87
CA GLU A 424 -24.77 20.74 5.03
C GLU A 424 -23.85 21.86 4.53
N SER A 425 -24.41 22.92 3.95
CA SER A 425 -23.67 24.13 3.59
C SER A 425 -22.95 24.72 4.79
N ALA A 426 -21.77 25.31 4.58
CA ALA A 426 -21.06 26.04 5.62
C ALA A 426 -21.96 27.10 6.29
N PRO A 427 -21.79 27.35 7.61
CA PRO A 427 -22.54 28.39 8.30
C PRO A 427 -22.28 29.75 7.64
N PRO A 428 -23.29 30.64 7.55
CA PRO A 428 -23.09 31.96 6.99
C PRO A 428 -22.04 32.69 7.82
N VAL A 429 -20.90 32.98 7.19
CA VAL A 429 -19.91 33.89 7.76
C VAL A 429 -20.53 35.28 7.69
N SER A 430 -20.58 36.02 8.80
CA SER A 430 -20.93 37.43 8.77
C SER A 430 -19.93 38.12 7.86
N ILE A 431 -20.33 38.41 6.61
CA ILE A 431 -19.53 39.19 5.68
C ILE A 431 -19.48 40.58 6.30
N LEU A 432 -18.46 40.84 7.12
CA LEU A 432 -18.03 42.20 7.38
C LEU A 432 -17.74 42.75 6.00
N ASN A 433 -18.45 43.83 5.64
CA ASN A 433 -18.26 44.56 4.39
C ASN A 433 -16.74 44.60 4.10
N PRO A 434 -16.26 44.16 2.92
CA PRO A 434 -14.87 44.36 2.54
C PRO A 434 -14.47 45.85 2.65
N ASN A 435 -15.48 46.73 2.52
CA ASN A 435 -15.40 48.18 2.69
C ASN A 435 -15.57 48.69 4.13
N LEU A 436 -15.81 47.84 5.14
CA LEU A 436 -15.64 48.19 6.56
C LEU A 436 -14.14 48.17 6.85
N SER A 437 -13.49 49.16 6.22
CA SER A 437 -12.12 49.63 6.35
C SER A 437 -11.38 49.09 7.57
N ILE A 438 -10.62 48.02 7.36
CA ILE A 438 -9.42 47.87 8.16
C ILE A 438 -8.45 48.90 7.61
N ASN A 439 -8.12 49.90 8.43
CA ASN A 439 -7.33 51.07 8.06
C ASN A 439 -5.83 50.70 7.92
N TYR A 440 -5.50 49.62 7.22
CA TYR A 440 -4.12 49.28 6.89
C TYR A 440 -3.70 50.12 5.70
N THR A 441 -2.59 50.85 5.84
CA THR A 441 -2.02 51.61 4.72
C THR A 441 -1.34 50.70 3.68
N HIS A 442 -1.03 49.45 4.06
CA HIS A 442 -0.33 48.47 3.23
C HIS A 442 -0.68 47.02 3.60
N HIS A 443 -0.61 46.12 2.63
CA HIS A 443 -0.62 44.66 2.82
C HIS A 443 0.76 44.07 2.54
N VAL A 444 1.05 42.89 3.10
CA VAL A 444 2.29 42.17 2.83
C VAL A 444 1.97 40.77 2.36
N LEU A 445 2.24 40.46 1.09
CA LEU A 445 2.22 39.08 0.61
C LEU A 445 3.56 38.43 0.97
N ILE A 446 3.52 37.29 1.65
CA ILE A 446 4.71 36.46 1.87
C ILE A 446 4.57 35.12 1.16
N LEU A 447 5.63 34.72 0.45
CA LEU A 447 5.74 33.43 -0.21
C LEU A 447 7.08 32.80 0.18
N SER A 448 7.12 31.47 0.25
CA SER A 448 8.38 30.77 0.48
C SER A 448 8.36 29.39 -0.15
N ALA A 449 9.54 28.91 -0.56
CA ALA A 449 9.70 27.58 -1.15
C ALA A 449 11.02 26.91 -0.76
N LYS A 450 11.13 25.59 -1.03
CA LYS A 450 12.36 24.83 -0.79
C LYS A 450 13.45 25.11 -1.82
N THR A 451 13.07 25.54 -3.03
CA THR A 451 13.98 25.92 -4.12
C THR A 451 13.63 27.31 -4.66
N GLU A 452 14.60 27.97 -5.30
CA GLU A 452 14.40 29.27 -5.95
C GLU A 452 13.43 29.16 -7.13
N GLN A 453 13.52 28.08 -7.91
CA GLN A 453 12.62 27.79 -9.02
C GLN A 453 11.17 27.63 -8.54
N ALA A 454 10.94 26.87 -7.46
CA ALA A 454 9.61 26.73 -6.89
C ALA A 454 9.05 28.07 -6.39
N LEU A 455 9.88 28.93 -5.77
CA LEU A 455 9.45 30.27 -5.34
C LEU A 455 9.03 31.14 -6.54
N ARG A 456 9.78 31.09 -7.64
CA ARG A 456 9.46 31.80 -8.88
C ARG A 456 8.17 31.28 -9.50
N GLN A 457 7.97 29.97 -9.52
CA GLN A 457 6.72 29.36 -10.00
C GLN A 457 5.53 29.69 -9.09
N MET A 458 5.71 29.79 -7.77
CA MET A 458 4.66 30.28 -6.87
C MET A 458 4.24 31.70 -7.21
N ALA A 459 5.20 32.59 -7.49
CA ALA A 459 4.89 33.96 -7.90
C ALA A 459 4.07 34.01 -9.21
N VAL A 460 4.40 33.16 -10.20
CA VAL A 460 3.60 33.00 -11.42
C VAL A 460 2.19 32.49 -11.10
N ASN A 461 2.06 31.45 -10.29
CA ASN A 461 0.76 30.89 -9.93
C ASN A 461 -0.13 31.91 -9.21
N TYR A 462 0.44 32.73 -8.33
CA TYR A 462 -0.29 33.81 -7.64
C TYR A 462 -0.66 34.94 -8.60
N HIS A 463 0.22 35.30 -9.54
CA HIS A 463 -0.07 36.28 -10.58
C HIS A 463 -1.28 35.85 -11.43
N ASP A 464 -1.28 34.61 -11.90
CA ASP A 464 -2.34 34.04 -12.74
C ASP A 464 -3.65 33.84 -11.97
N PHE A 465 -3.56 33.52 -10.68
CA PHE A 465 -4.72 33.45 -9.78
C PHE A 465 -5.41 34.82 -9.67
N LEU A 466 -4.66 35.89 -9.40
CA LEU A 466 -5.20 37.24 -9.28
C LEU A 466 -5.84 37.72 -10.60
N GLN A 467 -5.33 37.27 -11.75
CA GLN A 467 -5.91 37.59 -13.05
C GLN A 467 -7.30 36.94 -13.25
N LYS A 468 -7.51 35.75 -12.69
CA LYS A 468 -8.78 35.01 -12.78
C LYS A 468 -9.79 35.41 -11.71
N HIS A 469 -9.32 35.94 -10.59
CA HIS A 469 -10.10 36.22 -9.38
C HIS A 469 -9.99 37.69 -8.96
N SER A 470 -10.48 38.61 -9.80
CA SER A 470 -10.45 40.05 -9.54
C SER A 470 -11.33 40.49 -8.35
N GLU A 471 -12.18 39.60 -7.84
CA GLU A 471 -13.10 39.84 -6.73
C GLU A 471 -12.50 39.60 -5.34
N VAL A 472 -11.30 38.99 -5.25
CA VAL A 472 -10.69 38.63 -3.96
C VAL A 472 -10.10 39.83 -3.24
N ALA A 473 -10.30 39.88 -1.92
CA ALA A 473 -9.66 40.90 -1.09
C ALA A 473 -8.17 40.56 -0.88
N ILE A 474 -7.27 41.49 -1.22
CA ILE A 474 -5.81 41.29 -1.07
C ILE A 474 -5.44 41.01 0.38
N ALA A 475 -6.14 41.62 1.34
CA ALA A 475 -5.99 41.30 2.76
C ALA A 475 -6.17 39.78 3.04
N GLN A 476 -7.21 39.15 2.48
CA GLN A 476 -7.46 37.71 2.64
C GLN A 476 -6.37 36.85 1.98
N VAL A 477 -5.89 37.24 0.80
CA VAL A 477 -4.76 36.57 0.12
C VAL A 477 -3.53 36.58 1.01
N CYS A 478 -3.15 37.75 1.53
CA CYS A 478 -1.98 37.93 2.39
C CYS A 478 -2.12 37.16 3.71
N THR A 479 -3.26 37.27 4.39
CA THR A 479 -3.51 36.53 5.65
C THR A 479 -3.47 35.02 5.44
N THR A 480 -4.04 34.52 4.34
CA THR A 480 -4.00 33.08 4.02
C THR A 480 -2.57 32.61 3.76
N ALA A 481 -1.80 33.36 2.96
CA ALA A 481 -0.41 33.03 2.69
C ALA A 481 0.46 33.01 3.95
N MET A 482 0.17 33.87 4.94
CA MET A 482 0.87 33.90 6.23
C MET A 482 0.63 32.69 7.12
N ARG A 483 -0.49 31.97 6.93
CA ARG A 483 -0.84 30.77 7.69
C ARG A 483 -0.17 29.49 7.16
N ARG A 484 0.54 29.56 6.02
CA ARG A 484 1.22 28.41 5.40
C ARG A 484 2.64 28.25 5.95
N SER A 485 3.17 27.03 5.84
CA SER A 485 4.53 26.71 6.26
C SER A 485 5.59 27.56 5.53
N GLN A 486 6.63 27.96 6.27
CA GLN A 486 7.68 28.85 5.78
C GLN A 486 9.00 28.11 5.49
N PHE A 487 9.57 28.35 4.31
CA PHE A 487 10.78 27.70 3.82
C PHE A 487 11.98 28.65 3.68
N ASN A 488 13.05 28.14 3.05
CA ASN A 488 14.36 28.77 3.00
C ASN A 488 14.52 29.82 1.89
N TYR A 489 13.81 29.70 0.77
CA TYR A 489 13.74 30.76 -0.22
C TYR A 489 12.47 31.55 0.04
N ARG A 490 12.59 32.87 0.19
CA ARG A 490 11.52 33.74 0.68
C ARG A 490 11.35 34.94 -0.22
N LEU A 491 10.10 35.33 -0.43
CA LEU A 491 9.67 36.51 -1.16
C LEU A 491 8.64 37.25 -0.30
N ALA A 492 8.82 38.54 -0.11
CA ALA A 492 7.84 39.42 0.47
C ALA A 492 7.56 40.59 -0.48
N ILE A 493 6.27 40.89 -0.67
CA ILE A 493 5.80 41.98 -1.51
C ILE A 493 4.92 42.89 -0.69
N VAL A 494 5.29 44.17 -0.63
CA VAL A 494 4.44 45.22 -0.06
C VAL A 494 3.43 45.65 -1.11
N VAL A 495 2.16 45.71 -0.74
CA VAL A 495 1.07 46.22 -1.58
C VAL A 495 0.50 47.46 -0.91
N ASN A 496 0.34 48.54 -1.66
CA ASN A 496 -0.26 49.77 -1.13
C ASN A 496 -1.77 49.64 -1.12
N ALA A 497 -2.40 49.97 0.01
CA ALA A 497 -3.85 49.93 0.15
C ALA A 497 -4.49 51.14 -0.56
N SER A 498 -4.49 51.11 -1.89
CA SER A 498 -5.00 52.14 -2.80
C SER A 498 -6.18 51.60 -3.61
N THR A 499 -6.80 52.41 -4.47
CA THR A 499 -7.94 51.97 -5.29
C THR A 499 -7.63 50.84 -6.28
N ASN A 500 -6.36 50.40 -6.41
CA ASN A 500 -5.94 49.38 -7.38
C ASN A 500 -4.93 48.36 -6.81
N GLU A 501 -5.26 47.76 -5.66
CA GLU A 501 -4.37 46.83 -4.92
C GLU A 501 -3.97 45.58 -5.73
N ILE A 502 -4.91 45.05 -6.53
CA ILE A 502 -4.67 43.85 -7.35
C ILE A 502 -3.61 44.14 -8.41
N ASP A 503 -3.75 45.24 -9.15
CA ASP A 503 -2.78 45.65 -10.16
C ASP A 503 -1.41 45.94 -9.55
N ASP A 504 -1.35 46.60 -8.38
CA ASP A 504 -0.08 46.86 -7.65
C ASP A 504 0.61 45.54 -7.28
N LEU A 505 -0.12 44.56 -6.76
CA LEU A 505 0.43 43.24 -6.45
C LEU A 505 0.87 42.49 -7.71
N GLN A 506 0.07 42.49 -8.78
CA GLN A 506 0.41 41.82 -10.04
C GLN A 506 1.66 42.43 -10.70
N GLN A 507 1.79 43.76 -10.67
CA GLN A 507 2.98 44.45 -11.18
C GLN A 507 4.23 44.08 -10.39
N ASN A 508 4.14 44.01 -9.05
CA ASN A 508 5.27 43.62 -8.21
C ASN A 508 5.63 42.14 -8.36
N LEU A 509 4.64 41.24 -8.51
CA LEU A 509 4.88 39.84 -8.87
C LEU A 509 5.58 39.74 -10.23
N SER A 510 5.11 40.48 -11.23
CA SER A 510 5.73 40.54 -12.56
C SER A 510 7.15 41.08 -12.53
N ALA A 511 7.42 42.07 -11.67
CA ALA A 511 8.76 42.61 -11.46
C ALA A 511 9.70 41.52 -10.92
N TYR A 512 9.27 40.76 -9.90
CA TYR A 512 10.02 39.61 -9.38
C TYR A 512 10.23 38.52 -10.46
N ILE A 513 9.16 38.14 -11.18
CA ILE A 513 9.21 37.13 -12.25
C ILE A 513 10.10 37.57 -13.43
N SER A 514 10.33 38.87 -13.61
CA SER A 514 11.16 39.41 -14.70
C SER A 514 12.54 39.90 -14.23
N ASP A 515 12.90 39.62 -12.97
CA ASP A 515 14.15 40.08 -12.33
C ASP A 515 14.35 41.60 -12.42
N ARG A 516 13.26 42.37 -12.41
CA ARG A 516 13.25 43.84 -12.37
C ARG A 516 13.30 44.33 -10.94
N SER A 517 14.10 45.36 -10.66
CA SER A 517 14.17 45.98 -9.34
C SER A 517 12.88 46.72 -9.00
N SER A 518 12.27 46.40 -7.86
CA SER A 518 11.18 47.17 -7.23
C SER A 518 11.51 47.41 -5.76
N SER A 519 11.27 48.62 -5.25
CA SER A 519 11.47 48.93 -3.83
C SER A 519 10.45 48.26 -2.91
N GLN A 520 9.42 47.63 -3.47
CA GLN A 520 8.35 46.93 -2.73
C GLN A 520 8.56 45.41 -2.69
N VAL A 521 9.58 44.90 -3.38
CA VAL A 521 9.86 43.47 -3.52
C VAL A 521 11.14 43.14 -2.75
N PHE A 522 11.02 42.21 -1.81
CA PHE A 522 12.12 41.69 -0.99
C PHE A 522 12.24 40.20 -1.24
N SER A 523 13.41 39.71 -1.62
CA SER A 523 13.64 38.28 -1.80
C SER A 523 14.99 37.86 -1.26
N GLY A 524 15.08 36.64 -0.75
CA GLY A 524 16.32 36.14 -0.16
C GLY A 524 16.31 34.67 0.15
N LYS A 525 17.49 34.17 0.50
CA LYS A 525 17.71 32.81 1.02
C LYS A 525 18.11 32.90 2.48
N VAL A 526 17.46 32.10 3.32
CA VAL A 526 17.70 32.05 4.76
C VAL A 526 19.19 31.84 5.07
N ASN A 527 19.79 32.79 5.80
CA ASN A 527 21.19 32.78 6.20
C ASN A 527 21.35 32.46 7.69
N LEU A 528 21.33 31.16 8.01
CA LEU A 528 21.43 30.66 9.37
C LEU A 528 22.75 31.02 10.08
N LYS A 529 23.82 31.35 9.33
CA LYS A 529 25.11 31.75 9.92
C LYS A 529 25.08 33.20 10.42
N LYS A 530 24.47 34.10 9.64
CA LYS A 530 24.45 35.55 9.93
C LYS A 530 23.55 35.90 11.12
N TYR A 531 22.40 35.25 11.25
CA TYR A 531 21.38 35.59 12.26
C TYR A 531 21.16 34.48 13.31
N LYS A 532 22.20 33.69 13.59
CA LYS A 532 22.14 32.45 14.37
C LYS A 532 21.47 32.67 15.75
N LYS A 533 20.24 32.17 15.91
CA LYS A 533 19.42 32.22 17.14
C LYS A 533 19.13 33.63 17.68
N GLN A 534 19.29 34.69 16.89
CA GLN A 534 18.92 36.04 17.32
C GLN A 534 17.42 36.24 17.08
N SER A 535 16.70 36.75 18.08
CA SER A 535 15.31 37.17 17.89
C SER A 535 15.25 38.48 17.11
N LEU A 536 14.10 38.73 16.46
CA LEU A 536 13.83 40.01 15.79
C LEU A 536 14.09 41.19 16.75
N HIS A 537 13.58 41.09 17.99
CA HIS A 537 13.81 42.06 19.06
C HIS A 537 15.30 42.33 19.31
N THR A 538 16.14 41.30 19.44
CA THR A 538 17.58 41.48 19.69
C THR A 538 18.29 42.17 18.52
N ILE A 539 17.89 41.87 17.28
CA ILE A 539 18.52 42.49 16.10
C ILE A 539 18.15 43.96 16.01
N LEU A 540 16.86 44.28 16.11
CA LEU A 540 16.37 45.66 16.05
C LEU A 540 16.94 46.50 17.19
N ASN A 541 17.15 45.92 18.38
CA ASN A 541 17.72 46.62 19.52
C ASN A 541 19.25 46.80 19.48
N ASN A 542 19.97 46.09 18.61
CA ASN A 542 21.42 46.26 18.51
C ASN A 542 21.82 47.26 17.39
N GLU A 543 20.85 47.77 16.64
CA GLU A 543 21.07 48.82 15.64
C GLU A 543 21.01 50.20 16.31
N GLU A 544 22.16 50.71 16.78
CA GLU A 544 22.29 52.02 17.45
C GLU A 544 21.57 53.20 16.75
N PRO A 545 21.60 53.33 15.41
CA PRO A 545 20.90 54.42 14.71
C PRO A 545 19.37 54.32 14.82
N LEU A 546 18.84 53.11 15.04
CA LEU A 546 17.42 52.82 15.09
C LEU A 546 16.86 53.08 16.49
N ILE A 547 17.53 52.55 17.52
CA ILE A 547 17.16 52.81 18.92
C ILE A 547 17.20 54.30 19.21
N SER A 548 18.29 55.00 18.86
CA SER A 548 18.44 56.42 19.18
C SER A 548 17.33 57.29 18.60
N LYS A 549 16.88 57.04 17.36
CA LYS A 549 15.73 57.71 16.74
C LYS A 549 14.38 57.33 17.34
N LEU A 550 14.17 56.05 17.64
CA LEU A 550 12.86 55.57 18.12
C LEU A 550 12.64 55.93 19.60
N SER A 551 13.65 55.76 20.46
CA SER A 551 13.62 56.10 21.89
C SER A 551 13.53 57.60 22.18
N GLN A 552 13.95 58.45 21.25
CA GLN A 552 13.74 59.90 21.37
C GLN A 552 12.30 60.33 21.07
N ASN A 553 11.59 59.58 20.22
CA ASN A 553 10.31 60.02 19.65
C ASN A 553 9.10 59.20 20.17
N TYR A 554 9.31 58.03 20.77
CA TYR A 554 8.24 57.12 21.16
C TYR A 554 8.49 56.48 22.53
N PRO A 555 7.43 56.24 23.34
CA PRO A 555 7.54 55.63 24.66
C PRO A 555 7.93 54.14 24.60
N GLN A 556 8.46 53.61 25.70
CA GLN A 556 9.05 52.28 25.76
C GLN A 556 8.08 51.13 25.44
N HIS A 557 6.79 51.29 25.75
CA HIS A 557 5.75 50.33 25.37
C HIS A 557 5.56 50.24 23.84
N THR A 558 5.67 51.36 23.11
CA THR A 558 5.62 51.39 21.64
C THR A 558 6.84 50.67 21.04
N LEU A 559 8.01 50.77 21.68
CA LEU A 559 9.23 50.04 21.28
C LEU A 559 9.09 48.53 21.48
N GLU A 560 8.50 48.10 22.60
CA GLU A 560 8.19 46.69 22.86
C GLU A 560 7.19 46.17 21.83
N GLN A 561 6.16 46.94 21.50
CA GLN A 561 5.19 46.64 20.45
C GLN A 561 5.79 46.46 19.05
N ILE A 562 6.72 47.33 18.64
CA ILE A 562 7.47 47.22 17.37
C ILE A 562 8.20 45.87 17.27
N SER A 563 8.66 45.34 18.40
CA SER A 563 9.42 44.09 18.44
C SER A 563 8.60 42.82 18.21
N PHE A 564 7.26 42.92 18.29
CA PHE A 564 6.31 41.81 18.08
C PHE A 564 5.71 41.76 16.67
N GLY A 565 6.02 42.72 15.78
CA GLY A 565 5.61 42.68 14.37
C GLY A 565 5.06 44.00 13.81
N LEU A 566 4.51 43.96 12.59
CA LEU A 566 4.05 45.16 11.86
C LEU A 566 2.68 45.70 12.33
N GLY A 567 1.88 44.90 13.03
CA GLY A 567 0.50 45.25 13.37
C GLY A 567 0.34 46.33 14.43
N SER A 568 1.41 46.66 15.17
CA SER A 568 1.34 47.61 16.30
C SER A 568 1.88 49.01 15.98
N LEU A 569 2.04 49.33 14.70
CA LEU A 569 2.76 50.53 14.24
C LEU A 569 1.87 51.75 13.96
N THR A 570 0.59 51.74 14.37
CA THR A 570 -0.40 52.77 14.03
C THR A 570 -0.12 54.16 14.62
N GLU A 571 0.75 54.25 15.63
CA GLU A 571 1.14 55.51 16.27
C GLU A 571 2.41 56.15 15.66
N LEU A 572 3.06 55.47 14.70
CA LEU A 572 4.30 55.94 14.10
C LEU A 572 4.05 56.87 12.90
N ASP A 573 4.94 57.84 12.71
CA ASP A 573 4.99 58.62 11.49
C ASP A 573 5.23 57.72 10.25
N PRO A 574 4.71 58.08 9.06
CA PRO A 574 4.77 57.22 7.88
C PRO A 574 6.18 56.80 7.45
N ASN A 575 7.19 57.63 7.68
CA ASN A 575 8.58 57.33 7.29
C ASN A 575 9.20 56.29 8.22
N THR A 576 8.98 56.42 9.53
CA THR A 576 9.43 55.44 10.53
C THR A 576 8.70 54.11 10.35
N HIS A 577 7.39 54.15 10.08
CA HIS A 577 6.60 52.96 9.77
C HIS A 577 7.18 52.21 8.56
N LYS A 578 7.42 52.91 7.45
CA LYS A 578 8.02 52.34 6.24
C LYS A 578 9.40 51.75 6.51
N PHE A 579 10.27 52.48 7.21
CA PHE A 579 11.62 52.00 7.53
C PHE A 579 11.58 50.68 8.31
N LEU A 580 10.78 50.62 9.38
CA LEU A 580 10.68 49.43 10.21
C LEU A 580 10.09 48.26 9.44
N ARG A 581 9.06 48.50 8.62
CA ARG A 581 8.48 47.49 7.74
C ARG A 581 9.52 46.91 6.80
N ASP A 582 10.19 47.75 6.03
CA ASP A 582 11.16 47.32 5.03
C ASP A 582 12.34 46.58 5.72
N ARG A 583 12.74 47.01 6.92
CA ARG A 583 13.76 46.32 7.73
C ARG A 583 13.30 44.94 8.20
N ILE A 584 12.07 44.80 8.71
CA ILE A 584 11.50 43.52 9.15
C ILE A 584 11.39 42.55 7.97
N LEU A 585 10.97 43.03 6.80
CA LEU A 585 10.89 42.22 5.58
C LEU A 585 12.28 41.74 5.12
N ASP A 586 13.28 42.63 5.09
CA ASP A 586 14.67 42.26 4.81
C ASP A 586 15.19 41.18 5.78
N LEU A 587 14.95 41.36 7.09
CA LEU A 587 15.34 40.37 8.10
C LEU A 587 14.62 39.04 7.91
N TRP A 588 13.32 39.06 7.59
CA TRP A 588 12.54 37.84 7.39
C TRP A 588 12.99 37.07 6.14
N VAL A 589 13.22 37.73 5.00
CA VAL A 589 13.70 37.03 3.79
C VAL A 589 15.11 36.44 3.99
N ASN A 590 15.88 37.00 4.93
CA ASN A 590 17.19 36.48 5.35
C ASN A 590 17.11 35.43 6.49
N GLY A 591 15.91 35.07 6.96
CA GLY A 591 15.69 33.94 7.87
C GLY A 591 15.45 34.27 9.34
N VAL A 592 15.26 35.54 9.68
CA VAL A 592 14.77 35.92 11.01
C VAL A 592 13.31 35.49 11.14
N LYS A 593 12.94 34.92 12.29
CA LYS A 593 11.54 34.56 12.58
C LYS A 593 10.75 35.83 12.91
N VAL A 594 9.60 35.98 12.27
CA VAL A 594 8.65 37.07 12.50
C VAL A 594 7.32 36.45 12.84
N ASP A 595 6.67 36.98 13.88
CA ASP A 595 5.30 36.63 14.21
C ASP A 595 4.35 37.49 13.36
N TRP A 596 3.79 36.88 12.32
CA TRP A 596 2.85 37.53 11.42
C TRP A 596 1.42 37.58 11.98
N SER A 597 1.12 36.81 13.02
CA SER A 597 -0.23 36.73 13.58
C SER A 597 -0.68 38.10 14.09
N SER A 598 0.26 38.91 14.61
CA SER A 598 0.05 40.27 15.11
C SER A 598 -0.43 41.27 14.03
N LEU A 599 -0.13 41.03 12.75
CA LEU A 599 -0.39 41.96 11.65
C LEU A 599 -1.90 42.08 11.33
N TYR A 600 -2.62 40.98 11.48
CA TYR A 600 -4.01 40.82 11.06
C TYR A 600 -4.94 40.39 12.21
N VAL A 601 -4.53 40.50 13.49
CA VAL A 601 -5.30 40.04 14.68
C VAL A 601 -6.72 40.59 14.72
N SER A 602 -6.90 41.86 14.35
CA SER A 602 -8.19 42.56 14.34
C SER A 602 -9.02 42.30 13.09
N SER A 603 -8.43 41.70 12.06
CA SER A 603 -9.10 41.37 10.82
C SER A 603 -9.88 40.06 11.01
N ASN A 604 -11.20 40.12 11.06
CA ASN A 604 -12.08 38.95 11.12
C ASN A 604 -12.12 38.23 9.74
N LEU A 605 -10.97 38.09 9.08
CA LEU A 605 -10.84 37.52 7.75
C LEU A 605 -10.72 36.00 7.82
N THR A 606 -11.56 35.32 7.06
CA THR A 606 -11.47 33.88 6.84
C THR A 606 -10.46 33.58 5.72
N PRO A 607 -9.67 32.49 5.84
CA PRO A 607 -8.79 32.03 4.76
C PRO A 607 -9.58 31.71 3.48
N ILE A 608 -8.90 31.87 2.34
CA ILE A 608 -9.42 31.50 1.01
C ILE A 608 -8.58 30.38 0.40
N SER A 609 -9.09 29.72 -0.63
CA SER A 609 -8.26 28.81 -1.42
C SER A 609 -7.23 29.63 -2.20
N LEU A 610 -5.96 29.22 -2.17
CA LEU A 610 -4.87 29.84 -2.90
C LEU A 610 -4.06 28.75 -3.61
N PRO A 611 -3.35 29.07 -4.72
CA PRO A 611 -2.51 28.11 -5.42
C PRO A 611 -1.54 27.39 -4.47
N SER A 612 -1.50 26.06 -4.54
CA SER A 612 -0.61 25.25 -3.69
C SER A 612 0.84 25.23 -4.19
N TYR A 613 1.71 24.56 -3.43
CA TYR A 613 3.13 24.40 -3.74
C TYR A 613 3.36 23.81 -5.14
N PRO A 614 4.18 24.45 -5.99
CA PRO A 614 4.50 23.96 -7.32
C PRO A 614 5.63 22.93 -7.25
N PHE A 615 5.24 21.68 -6.99
CA PHE A 615 6.17 20.53 -7.01
C PHE A 615 6.96 20.43 -8.31
N GLU A 616 8.24 20.10 -8.20
CA GLU A 616 9.05 19.76 -9.36
C GLU A 616 8.50 18.49 -10.04
N ARG A 617 8.47 18.49 -11.37
CA ARG A 617 7.85 17.43 -12.18
C ARG A 617 8.92 16.50 -12.76
N GLN A 618 9.63 15.78 -11.88
CA GLN A 618 10.65 14.81 -12.27
C GLN A 618 10.03 13.44 -12.52
N SER A 619 10.36 12.81 -13.66
CA SER A 619 9.81 11.50 -14.03
C SER A 619 10.50 10.37 -13.27
N PHE A 620 9.69 9.54 -12.62
CA PHE A 620 10.06 8.29 -11.96
C PHE A 620 9.09 7.20 -12.39
N TRP A 621 9.62 6.21 -13.10
CA TRP A 621 8.87 5.04 -13.54
C TRP A 621 9.77 3.82 -13.53
N VAL A 622 9.18 2.62 -13.54
CA VAL A 622 9.97 1.40 -13.74
C VAL A 622 10.65 1.47 -15.11
N GLN A 623 11.98 1.36 -15.12
CA GLN A 623 12.72 1.32 -16.37
C GLN A 623 12.37 0.00 -17.08
N PRO A 624 11.84 0.02 -18.32
CA PRO A 624 11.87 -1.20 -19.13
C PRO A 624 13.34 -1.64 -19.25
N PRO A 625 13.63 -2.95 -19.33
CA PRO A 625 15.01 -3.40 -19.55
C PRO A 625 15.53 -2.73 -20.82
N SER A 626 16.36 -1.71 -20.65
CA SER A 626 16.92 -0.95 -21.74
C SER A 626 17.86 -1.87 -22.50
N GLN A 627 17.72 -1.85 -23.83
CA GLN A 627 18.73 -2.35 -24.75
C GLN A 627 20.07 -1.77 -24.30
N LEU A 628 20.91 -2.62 -23.71
CA LEU A 628 22.31 -2.31 -23.46
C LEU A 628 22.90 -1.78 -24.75
N ASN A 629 23.48 -0.59 -24.65
CA ASN A 629 24.31 0.06 -25.64
C ASN A 629 25.03 -0.95 -26.53
N ILE A 630 24.61 -1.03 -27.79
CA ILE A 630 25.39 -1.63 -28.87
C ILE A 630 26.49 -0.63 -29.21
N LEU A 631 27.50 -0.55 -28.35
CA LEU A 631 28.79 0.05 -28.69
C LEU A 631 29.88 -0.87 -28.18
N GLU A 632 30.49 -1.55 -29.16
CA GLU A 632 31.81 -2.17 -29.14
C GLU A 632 32.07 -3.28 -28.10
N ALA A 633 31.73 -4.52 -28.47
CA ALA A 633 32.46 -5.70 -28.02
C ALA A 633 32.68 -6.66 -29.19
N THR A 634 33.95 -6.93 -29.47
CA THR A 634 34.48 -7.87 -30.48
C THR A 634 33.92 -9.29 -30.35
N PRO A 635 33.79 -10.04 -31.47
CA PRO A 635 33.16 -11.35 -31.47
C PRO A 635 34.06 -12.39 -30.79
N VAL A 636 33.56 -13.02 -29.72
CA VAL A 636 34.14 -14.23 -29.15
C VAL A 636 33.29 -15.42 -29.58
N ALA A 637 33.97 -16.46 -30.06
CA ALA A 637 33.43 -17.62 -30.74
C ALA A 637 32.32 -18.36 -29.98
N GLU A 638 31.33 -18.83 -30.74
CA GLU A 638 30.21 -19.65 -30.31
C GLU A 638 30.69 -20.96 -29.65
N ILE A 639 30.23 -21.20 -28.42
CA ILE A 639 30.15 -22.55 -27.83
C ILE A 639 28.68 -22.99 -27.99
N PRO A 640 28.38 -24.20 -28.50
CA PRO A 640 27.01 -24.63 -28.70
C PRO A 640 26.37 -24.93 -27.34
N ILE A 641 25.49 -24.04 -26.89
CA ILE A 641 24.59 -24.33 -25.78
C ILE A 641 23.46 -25.18 -26.35
N SER A 642 23.42 -26.46 -25.96
CA SER A 642 22.27 -27.32 -26.17
C SER A 642 21.05 -26.71 -25.48
N ASN A 643 20.02 -26.40 -26.26
CA ASN A 643 18.75 -25.86 -25.76
C ASN A 643 18.23 -26.66 -24.56
N PRO A 644 17.69 -26.01 -23.51
CA PRO A 644 16.90 -26.70 -22.50
C PRO A 644 15.67 -27.35 -23.17
N PRO A 645 15.14 -28.47 -22.63
CA PRO A 645 14.02 -29.17 -23.25
C PRO A 645 12.80 -28.24 -23.29
N LYS A 646 12.20 -28.12 -24.48
CA LYS A 646 11.00 -27.31 -24.75
C LYS A 646 9.81 -27.82 -23.94
N THR A 647 9.03 -26.89 -23.37
CA THR A 647 7.64 -27.13 -22.98
C THR A 647 6.84 -27.59 -24.20
N LYS A 648 6.03 -28.65 -24.04
CA LYS A 648 5.21 -29.18 -25.14
C LYS A 648 4.20 -28.14 -25.59
N SER A 649 4.13 -27.89 -26.89
CA SER A 649 3.07 -27.08 -27.50
C SER A 649 1.77 -27.90 -27.60
N ALA A 650 0.62 -27.25 -27.79
CA ALA A 650 -0.66 -27.93 -27.98
C ALA A 650 -0.62 -28.97 -29.13
N ARG A 651 0.19 -28.72 -30.18
CA ARG A 651 0.42 -29.65 -31.29
C ARG A 651 1.24 -30.88 -30.91
N ASP A 652 2.11 -30.79 -29.90
CA ASP A 652 2.90 -31.93 -29.43
C ASP A 652 2.07 -32.91 -28.59
N LEU A 653 1.03 -32.40 -27.90
CA LEU A 653 0.07 -33.21 -27.13
C LEU A 653 -0.81 -34.07 -28.03
N GLU A 654 -1.20 -33.58 -29.21
CA GLU A 654 -2.01 -34.33 -30.18
C GLU A 654 -1.30 -35.58 -30.75
N SER A 655 0.04 -35.57 -30.83
CA SER A 655 0.83 -36.64 -31.46
C SER A 655 0.99 -37.93 -30.63
N ASN A 656 0.77 -37.86 -29.31
CA ASN A 656 0.89 -38.98 -28.34
C ASN A 656 -0.35 -39.10 -27.44
N PHE A 657 -1.48 -38.54 -27.85
CA PHE A 657 -2.70 -38.46 -27.06
C PHE A 657 -3.35 -39.83 -26.86
N VAL A 658 -3.57 -40.22 -25.60
CA VAL A 658 -4.38 -41.39 -25.23
C VAL A 658 -5.56 -40.92 -24.40
N ALA A 659 -6.78 -41.13 -24.90
CA ALA A 659 -7.99 -40.64 -24.28
C ALA A 659 -8.32 -41.32 -22.93
N PRO A 660 -8.96 -40.62 -21.98
CA PRO A 660 -9.43 -41.20 -20.71
C PRO A 660 -10.39 -42.37 -20.90
N ARG A 661 -10.09 -43.51 -20.25
CA ARG A 661 -10.73 -44.80 -20.53
C ARG A 661 -11.97 -45.01 -19.65
N ASP A 662 -11.82 -44.80 -18.35
CA ASP A 662 -12.88 -45.03 -17.36
C ASP A 662 -13.48 -43.73 -16.79
N ARG A 663 -14.47 -43.87 -15.91
CA ARG A 663 -15.20 -42.73 -15.32
C ARG A 663 -14.31 -41.86 -14.41
N THR A 664 -13.31 -42.44 -13.77
CA THR A 664 -12.38 -41.76 -12.86
C THR A 664 -11.36 -40.96 -13.67
N GLU A 665 -10.74 -41.58 -14.67
CA GLU A 665 -9.81 -40.91 -15.60
C GLU A 665 -10.49 -39.76 -16.35
N LYS A 666 -11.73 -39.96 -16.84
CA LYS A 666 -12.49 -38.89 -17.55
C LYS A 666 -12.73 -37.67 -16.68
N LYS A 667 -13.04 -37.88 -15.39
CA LYS A 667 -13.24 -36.79 -14.44
C LYS A 667 -11.94 -36.10 -14.09
N LEU A 668 -10.86 -36.85 -13.86
CA LEU A 668 -9.55 -36.28 -13.56
C LEU A 668 -9.01 -35.47 -14.73
N ALA A 669 -9.08 -36.00 -15.97
CA ALA A 669 -8.70 -35.27 -17.17
C ALA A 669 -9.49 -33.97 -17.32
N ALA A 670 -10.82 -33.98 -17.12
CA ALA A 670 -11.63 -32.75 -17.17
C ALA A 670 -11.23 -31.71 -16.10
N ILE A 671 -10.82 -32.16 -14.92
CA ILE A 671 -10.29 -31.27 -13.88
C ILE A 671 -8.94 -30.68 -14.31
N TRP A 672 -8.06 -31.50 -14.89
CA TRP A 672 -6.76 -31.06 -15.42
C TRP A 672 -6.94 -30.05 -16.56
N GLU A 673 -7.77 -30.33 -17.54
CA GLU A 673 -8.09 -29.41 -18.65
C GLU A 673 -8.58 -28.06 -18.14
N LYS A 674 -9.41 -28.04 -17.10
CA LYS A 674 -9.94 -26.81 -16.50
C LYS A 674 -8.91 -26.03 -15.67
N VAL A 675 -7.93 -26.73 -15.11
CA VAL A 675 -6.89 -26.13 -14.26
C VAL A 675 -5.74 -25.59 -15.11
N PHE A 676 -5.40 -26.28 -16.20
CA PHE A 676 -4.32 -25.91 -17.11
C PHE A 676 -4.78 -25.06 -18.30
N ASP A 677 -6.09 -25.02 -18.57
CA ASP A 677 -6.67 -24.39 -19.78
C ASP A 677 -6.10 -24.96 -21.09
N ILE A 678 -5.85 -26.28 -21.10
CA ILE A 678 -5.31 -27.03 -22.23
C ILE A 678 -6.28 -28.16 -22.59
N LYS A 679 -6.58 -28.35 -23.89
CA LYS A 679 -7.39 -29.46 -24.41
C LYS A 679 -6.81 -30.02 -25.72
N PRO A 680 -6.80 -31.36 -25.92
CA PRO A 680 -7.23 -32.39 -24.98
C PRO A 680 -6.10 -32.83 -24.02
N ILE A 681 -6.42 -33.25 -22.78
CA ILE A 681 -5.45 -33.88 -21.85
C ILE A 681 -5.55 -35.40 -21.90
N GLY A 682 -4.45 -36.06 -22.26
CA GLY A 682 -4.30 -37.50 -22.31
C GLY A 682 -3.97 -38.13 -20.96
N ILE A 683 -4.25 -39.42 -20.80
CA ILE A 683 -4.06 -40.12 -19.51
C ILE A 683 -2.60 -40.25 -19.06
N HIS A 684 -1.66 -40.12 -19.99
CA HIS A 684 -0.22 -40.22 -19.75
C HIS A 684 0.47 -38.86 -19.76
N ASP A 685 -0.27 -37.76 -19.90
CA ASP A 685 0.30 -36.42 -19.79
C ASP A 685 0.81 -36.19 -18.37
N ASN A 686 2.09 -35.84 -18.27
CA ASN A 686 2.76 -35.61 -17.01
C ASN A 686 2.48 -34.18 -16.55
N PHE A 687 2.04 -34.03 -15.30
CA PHE A 687 1.70 -32.77 -14.65
C PHE A 687 2.77 -31.70 -14.84
N PHE A 688 4.06 -32.05 -14.73
CA PHE A 688 5.14 -31.08 -14.83
C PHE A 688 5.49 -30.73 -16.28
N ASP A 689 5.39 -31.70 -17.19
CA ASP A 689 5.72 -31.49 -18.61
C ASP A 689 4.73 -30.54 -19.31
N ILE A 690 3.50 -30.44 -18.78
CA ILE A 690 2.45 -29.54 -19.27
C ILE A 690 2.41 -28.20 -18.51
N GLY A 691 3.45 -27.87 -17.75
CA GLY A 691 3.57 -26.57 -17.05
C GLY A 691 3.07 -26.56 -15.61
N GLY A 692 2.92 -27.72 -14.97
CA GLY A 692 2.47 -27.83 -13.58
C GLY A 692 3.46 -27.24 -12.59
N THR A 693 2.96 -26.34 -11.74
CA THR A 693 3.70 -25.75 -10.61
C THR A 693 3.06 -26.14 -9.28
N SER A 694 3.72 -25.87 -8.15
CA SER A 694 3.17 -26.11 -6.81
C SER A 694 1.85 -25.34 -6.56
N THR A 695 1.71 -24.13 -7.10
CA THR A 695 0.47 -23.34 -7.01
C THR A 695 -0.67 -23.95 -7.83
N ILE A 696 -0.36 -24.48 -9.02
CA ILE A 696 -1.32 -25.20 -9.86
C ILE A 696 -1.72 -26.52 -9.19
N ALA A 697 -0.79 -27.21 -8.55
CA ALA A 697 -1.07 -28.43 -7.79
C ALA A 697 -2.08 -28.14 -6.67
N VAL A 698 -1.93 -27.05 -5.90
CA VAL A 698 -2.90 -26.68 -4.85
C VAL A 698 -4.32 -26.53 -5.40
N ASN A 699 -4.48 -25.81 -6.51
CA ASN A 699 -5.78 -25.64 -7.15
C ASN A 699 -6.32 -26.96 -7.72
N LEU A 700 -5.44 -27.77 -8.33
CA LEU A 700 -5.77 -29.08 -8.87
C LEU A 700 -6.29 -30.01 -7.77
N PHE A 701 -5.56 -30.15 -6.67
CA PHE A 701 -5.93 -31.03 -5.57
C PHE A 701 -7.21 -30.55 -4.88
N ALA A 702 -7.40 -29.25 -4.64
CA ALA A 702 -8.65 -28.74 -4.09
C ALA A 702 -9.88 -29.17 -4.91
N LYS A 703 -9.76 -29.19 -6.25
CA LYS A 703 -10.83 -29.67 -7.15
C LYS A 703 -10.98 -31.18 -7.16
N ILE A 704 -9.88 -31.95 -7.06
CA ILE A 704 -9.92 -33.41 -6.93
C ILE A 704 -10.59 -33.82 -5.61
N GLU A 705 -10.22 -33.20 -4.49
CA GLU A 705 -10.83 -33.46 -3.18
C GLU A 705 -12.33 -33.15 -3.18
N GLN A 706 -12.74 -32.05 -3.81
CA GLN A 706 -14.16 -31.72 -3.97
C GLN A 706 -14.90 -32.75 -4.84
N ALA A 707 -14.28 -33.23 -5.92
CA ALA A 707 -14.91 -34.14 -6.87
C ALA A 707 -14.97 -35.61 -6.41
N PHE A 708 -13.98 -36.04 -5.62
CA PHE A 708 -13.79 -37.44 -5.19
C PHE A 708 -13.94 -37.66 -3.68
N LYS A 709 -14.12 -36.59 -2.88
CA LYS A 709 -14.28 -36.62 -1.41
C LYS A 709 -13.15 -37.35 -0.67
N CYS A 710 -11.94 -37.29 -1.19
CA CYS A 710 -10.71 -37.78 -0.55
C CYS A 710 -9.84 -36.59 -0.09
N HIS A 711 -8.90 -36.81 0.83
CA HIS A 711 -7.89 -35.81 1.19
C HIS A 711 -6.53 -36.27 0.67
N LEU A 712 -5.86 -35.43 -0.13
CA LEU A 712 -4.59 -35.76 -0.78
C LEU A 712 -3.52 -34.73 -0.42
N SER A 713 -2.35 -35.21 -0.03
CA SER A 713 -1.17 -34.36 0.16
C SER A 713 -0.67 -33.85 -1.20
N LEU A 714 -0.16 -32.62 -1.27
CA LEU A 714 0.45 -32.05 -2.47
C LEU A 714 1.60 -32.89 -3.03
N VAL A 715 2.24 -33.69 -2.17
CA VAL A 715 3.31 -34.63 -2.54
C VAL A 715 2.83 -35.72 -3.51
N VAL A 716 1.53 -36.03 -3.51
CA VAL A 716 0.91 -37.04 -4.40
C VAL A 716 1.17 -36.71 -5.87
N VAL A 717 1.32 -35.44 -6.23
CA VAL A 717 1.60 -35.03 -7.63
C VAL A 717 2.93 -35.56 -8.15
N PHE A 718 3.89 -35.87 -7.28
CA PHE A 718 5.16 -36.50 -7.67
C PHE A 718 5.07 -38.02 -7.73
N GLN A 719 4.21 -38.63 -6.91
CA GLN A 719 4.02 -40.07 -6.88
C GLN A 719 3.13 -40.56 -8.02
N CYS A 720 2.15 -39.73 -8.40
CA CYS A 720 1.19 -39.98 -9.44
C CYS A 720 1.13 -38.77 -10.39
N PRO A 721 2.18 -38.50 -11.16
CA PRO A 721 2.27 -37.31 -12.00
C PRO A 721 1.40 -37.38 -13.26
N THR A 722 0.60 -38.42 -13.47
CA THR A 722 -0.28 -38.57 -14.63
C THR A 722 -1.72 -38.87 -14.21
N VAL A 723 -2.68 -38.57 -15.07
CA VAL A 723 -4.10 -38.85 -14.83
C VAL A 723 -4.34 -40.35 -14.59
N ALA A 724 -3.67 -41.25 -15.33
CA ALA A 724 -3.77 -42.70 -15.13
C ALA A 724 -3.31 -43.13 -13.74
N GLN A 725 -2.18 -42.60 -13.26
CA GLN A 725 -1.63 -42.96 -11.95
C GLN A 725 -2.49 -42.43 -10.80
N LEU A 726 -3.01 -41.20 -10.93
CA LEU A 726 -3.96 -40.65 -9.95
C LEU A 726 -5.27 -41.45 -9.91
N ALA A 727 -5.80 -41.85 -11.07
CA ALA A 727 -7.02 -42.65 -11.15
C ALA A 727 -6.84 -44.02 -10.48
N GLN A 728 -5.69 -44.65 -10.67
CA GLN A 728 -5.34 -45.92 -10.04
C GLN A 728 -5.27 -45.80 -8.51
N MET A 729 -4.60 -44.76 -8.01
CA MET A 729 -4.50 -44.49 -6.57
C MET A 729 -5.88 -44.22 -5.94
N LEU A 730 -6.72 -43.40 -6.58
CA LEU A 730 -8.08 -43.14 -6.12
C LEU A 730 -8.96 -44.40 -6.13
N SER A 731 -8.76 -45.29 -7.10
CA SER A 731 -9.50 -46.56 -7.18
C SER A 731 -9.10 -47.54 -6.07
N GLN A 732 -7.81 -47.56 -5.69
CA GLN A 732 -7.33 -48.35 -4.55
C GLN A 732 -7.88 -47.83 -3.22
N LEU A 733 -7.99 -46.50 -3.05
CA LEU A 733 -8.58 -45.88 -1.86
C LEU A 733 -10.09 -46.16 -1.72
N ASN A 734 -10.82 -46.28 -2.83
CA ASN A 734 -12.25 -46.61 -2.82
C ASN A 734 -12.56 -48.10 -2.59
N GLN A 735 -11.63 -49.02 -2.83
CA GLN A 735 -11.83 -50.45 -2.58
C GLN A 735 -11.61 -50.84 -1.10
N GLN A 736 -10.97 -49.96 -0.32
CA GLN A 736 -10.80 -50.10 1.13
C GLN A 736 -11.90 -49.34 1.90
N GLU A 737 -13.17 -49.71 1.71
CA GLU A 737 -14.22 -49.27 2.63
C GLU A 737 -14.32 -50.22 3.84
N GLN A 738 -14.24 -49.62 5.04
CA GLN A 738 -14.34 -50.20 6.40
C GLN A 738 -13.03 -50.65 7.08
N SER A 739 -12.08 -49.73 7.28
CA SER A 739 -11.50 -49.41 8.60
C SER A 739 -10.45 -48.29 8.46
N ASP A 740 -10.67 -47.18 9.16
CA ASP A 740 -9.86 -45.94 9.20
C ASP A 740 -9.62 -45.21 7.86
N GLN A 741 -10.35 -44.11 7.66
CA GLN A 741 -10.06 -43.07 6.65
C GLN A 741 -8.75 -42.31 6.98
N ARG A 742 -7.59 -42.99 6.99
CA ARG A 742 -6.24 -42.42 7.27
C ARG A 742 -5.16 -42.88 6.30
N ALA A 743 -5.46 -43.05 5.01
CA ALA A 743 -4.46 -43.46 4.03
C ALA A 743 -4.20 -42.34 2.99
N ALA A 744 -3.12 -41.57 3.17
CA ALA A 744 -2.34 -40.86 2.13
C ALA A 744 -1.19 -39.98 2.69
N TRP A 745 -0.88 -40.01 4.00
CA TRP A 745 0.24 -39.26 4.58
C TRP A 745 1.39 -40.18 5.01
N SER A 746 2.61 -39.87 4.58
CA SER A 746 3.85 -40.55 4.97
C SER A 746 4.94 -39.53 5.28
N THR A 747 5.71 -39.76 6.34
CA THR A 747 6.94 -39.00 6.63
C THR A 747 8.01 -39.22 5.57
N LEU A 748 8.05 -40.41 4.98
CA LEU A 748 8.97 -40.75 3.90
C LEU A 748 8.32 -40.47 2.54
N VAL A 749 8.91 -39.52 1.82
CA VAL A 749 8.45 -39.10 0.50
C VAL A 749 9.41 -39.66 -0.55
N PRO A 750 9.00 -40.65 -1.38
CA PRO A 750 9.78 -41.08 -2.52
C PRO A 750 9.77 -40.00 -3.60
N ILE A 751 10.84 -39.21 -3.69
CA ILE A 751 10.99 -38.19 -4.75
C ILE A 751 11.44 -38.88 -6.04
N ARG A 752 12.36 -39.84 -5.92
CA ARG A 752 12.79 -40.73 -6.99
C ARG A 752 13.17 -42.09 -6.40
N PRO A 753 12.23 -43.04 -6.23
CA PRO A 753 12.49 -44.28 -5.49
C PRO A 753 13.27 -45.34 -6.28
N THR A 754 13.40 -45.17 -7.59
CA THR A 754 14.06 -46.13 -8.49
C THR A 754 15.52 -45.76 -8.73
N GLY A 755 16.37 -46.77 -8.92
CA GLY A 755 17.79 -46.60 -9.25
C GLY A 755 18.60 -47.81 -8.82
N ILE A 756 19.84 -47.90 -9.30
CA ILE A 756 20.74 -49.03 -9.01
C ILE A 756 21.65 -48.76 -7.80
N HIS A 757 21.75 -47.51 -7.35
CA HIS A 757 22.59 -47.11 -6.22
C HIS A 757 21.84 -47.15 -4.88
N PRO A 758 22.55 -47.17 -3.74
CA PRO A 758 21.91 -47.01 -2.44
C PRO A 758 21.15 -45.68 -2.32
N PRO A 759 19.99 -45.66 -1.66
CA PRO A 759 19.15 -44.46 -1.52
C PRO A 759 19.80 -43.37 -0.69
N LEU A 760 19.59 -42.11 -1.12
CA LEU A 760 19.90 -40.91 -0.36
C LEU A 760 18.63 -40.42 0.37
N PHE A 761 18.71 -40.27 1.68
CA PHE A 761 17.61 -39.78 2.51
C PHE A 761 17.89 -38.34 2.97
N CYS A 762 17.02 -37.39 2.60
CA CYS A 762 17.21 -35.98 2.91
C CYS A 762 16.12 -35.40 3.82
N VAL A 763 16.53 -34.82 4.96
CA VAL A 763 15.66 -34.21 5.96
C VAL A 763 15.45 -32.72 5.69
N SER A 764 14.18 -32.33 5.55
CA SER A 764 13.74 -30.96 5.30
C SER A 764 14.12 -29.95 6.40
N GLY A 765 14.06 -28.67 6.06
CA GLY A 765 14.32 -27.55 6.98
C GLY A 765 13.17 -27.23 7.93
N ILE A 766 13.29 -26.14 8.70
CA ILE A 766 12.37 -25.80 9.80
C ILE A 766 10.91 -25.53 9.36
N HIS A 767 10.70 -25.16 8.10
CA HIS A 767 9.37 -24.95 7.50
C HIS A 767 8.82 -26.21 6.78
N GLY A 768 9.51 -27.35 6.87
CA GLY A 768 8.97 -28.70 6.64
C GLY A 768 8.80 -29.21 5.21
N GLY A 769 8.92 -28.38 4.17
CA GLY A 769 8.78 -28.86 2.78
C GLY A 769 9.98 -29.69 2.29
N VAL A 770 9.74 -30.89 1.73
CA VAL A 770 10.77 -31.70 1.03
C VAL A 770 10.89 -31.37 -0.46
N LEU A 771 10.01 -30.52 -1.00
CA LEU A 771 10.00 -30.13 -2.40
C LEU A 771 11.24 -29.34 -2.82
N ILE A 772 11.96 -28.75 -1.87
CA ILE A 772 13.24 -28.08 -2.11
C ILE A 772 14.28 -29.04 -2.73
N TYR A 773 14.12 -30.36 -2.55
CA TYR A 773 15.02 -31.36 -3.10
C TYR A 773 14.66 -31.84 -4.50
N ALA A 774 13.54 -31.40 -5.09
CA ALA A 774 13.07 -31.94 -6.37
C ALA A 774 14.08 -31.74 -7.50
N ASP A 775 14.60 -30.52 -7.66
CA ASP A 775 15.60 -30.21 -8.68
C ASP A 775 16.96 -30.86 -8.39
N LEU A 776 17.34 -30.97 -7.11
CA LEU A 776 18.55 -31.69 -6.72
C LEU A 776 18.44 -33.18 -7.10
N ALA A 777 17.35 -33.84 -6.71
CA ALA A 777 17.10 -35.23 -7.08
C ALA A 777 17.09 -35.41 -8.60
N LYS A 778 16.57 -34.42 -9.34
CA LYS A 778 16.58 -34.41 -10.81
C LYS A 778 18.00 -34.53 -11.37
N HIS A 779 18.88 -33.64 -10.94
CA HIS A 779 20.27 -33.55 -11.42
C HIS A 779 21.18 -34.67 -10.95
N LEU A 780 20.85 -35.35 -9.84
CA LEU A 780 21.61 -36.52 -9.39
C LEU A 780 21.53 -37.73 -10.36
N GLY A 781 20.58 -37.72 -11.31
CA GLY A 781 20.42 -38.77 -12.31
C GLY A 781 19.42 -39.87 -11.92
N ALA A 782 19.01 -40.69 -12.89
CA ALA A 782 17.98 -41.71 -12.72
C ALA A 782 18.44 -42.93 -11.89
N ASP A 783 19.76 -43.17 -11.84
CA ASP A 783 20.36 -44.30 -11.13
C ASP A 783 20.48 -44.08 -9.61
N GLN A 784 20.18 -42.87 -9.12
CA GLN A 784 20.24 -42.48 -7.72
C GLN A 784 18.85 -42.46 -7.08
N PRO A 785 18.49 -43.43 -6.23
CA PRO A 785 17.27 -43.31 -5.46
C PRO A 785 17.37 -42.17 -4.44
N PHE A 786 16.31 -41.38 -4.31
CA PHE A 786 16.21 -40.21 -3.47
C PHE A 786 14.88 -40.16 -2.72
N TYR A 787 14.97 -39.99 -1.41
CA TYR A 787 13.83 -39.90 -0.50
C TYR A 787 13.91 -38.64 0.36
N GLY A 788 12.81 -37.88 0.43
CA GLY A 788 12.66 -36.76 1.34
C GLY A 788 12.00 -37.18 2.65
N LEU A 789 12.46 -36.64 3.78
CA LEU A 789 11.86 -36.80 5.10
C LEU A 789 11.17 -35.50 5.51
N GLN A 790 9.84 -35.52 5.49
CA GLN A 790 8.98 -34.39 5.87
C GLN A 790 8.52 -34.52 7.33
N PRO A 791 8.38 -33.41 8.08
CA PRO A 791 8.10 -33.46 9.50
C PRO A 791 6.71 -34.01 9.80
N LYS A 792 6.64 -34.75 10.90
CA LYS A 792 5.37 -35.16 11.49
C LYS A 792 4.56 -33.90 11.82
N GLY A 793 3.30 -33.88 11.39
CA GLY A 793 2.41 -32.72 11.56
C GLY A 793 2.37 -31.72 10.42
N ILE A 794 3.12 -31.95 9.32
CA ILE A 794 2.95 -31.17 8.08
C ILE A 794 1.60 -31.37 7.40
N ASP A 795 0.89 -32.45 7.74
CA ASP A 795 -0.50 -32.67 7.34
C ASP A 795 -1.51 -31.82 8.13
N GLY A 796 -1.06 -31.13 9.18
CA GLY A 796 -1.93 -30.40 10.10
C GLY A 796 -2.83 -31.28 10.96
N ILE A 797 -2.63 -32.61 10.92
CA ILE A 797 -3.40 -33.59 11.70
C ILE A 797 -2.55 -34.10 12.86
N HIS A 798 -1.30 -34.47 12.58
CA HIS A 798 -0.41 -34.98 13.62
C HIS A 798 0.28 -33.84 14.37
N GLN A 799 0.62 -34.08 15.65
CA GLN A 799 1.42 -33.13 16.42
C GLN A 799 2.90 -33.24 16.01
N PRO A 800 3.59 -32.11 15.76
CA PRO A 800 5.02 -32.11 15.54
C PRO A 800 5.80 -32.59 16.77
N LEU A 801 6.90 -33.29 16.53
CA LEU A 801 7.84 -33.69 17.56
C LEU A 801 8.71 -32.49 17.98
N THR A 802 9.07 -32.42 19.27
CA THR A 802 9.72 -31.25 19.88
C THR A 802 11.10 -31.55 20.48
N SER A 803 11.69 -32.71 20.18
CA SER A 803 13.06 -33.10 20.54
C SER A 803 13.78 -33.60 19.28
N ILE A 804 15.05 -33.21 19.10
CA ILE A 804 15.86 -33.66 17.95
C ILE A 804 16.12 -35.17 18.06
N GLU A 805 16.34 -35.67 19.27
CA GLU A 805 16.55 -37.09 19.57
C GLU A 805 15.33 -37.95 19.20
N GLU A 806 14.12 -37.49 19.56
CA GLU A 806 12.86 -38.16 19.20
C GLU A 806 12.58 -38.10 17.69
N ILE A 807 12.87 -36.96 17.05
CA ILE A 807 12.74 -36.83 15.59
C ILE A 807 13.69 -37.81 14.89
N ALA A 808 14.95 -37.89 15.35
CA ALA A 808 15.96 -38.76 14.78
C ALA A 808 15.60 -40.24 14.92
N ASP A 809 15.19 -40.70 16.11
CA ASP A 809 14.75 -42.09 16.33
C ASP A 809 13.57 -42.45 15.41
N TYR A 810 12.57 -41.57 15.34
CA TYR A 810 11.43 -41.77 14.45
C TYR A 810 11.84 -41.85 12.98
N TYR A 811 12.73 -40.97 12.52
CA TYR A 811 13.20 -40.98 11.13
C TYR A 811 14.08 -42.18 10.81
N ILE A 812 14.88 -42.68 11.76
CA ILE A 812 15.63 -43.93 11.58
C ILE A 812 14.67 -45.10 11.37
N GLN A 813 13.61 -45.21 12.18
CA GLN A 813 12.58 -46.24 12.03
C GLN A 813 11.90 -46.16 10.66
N VAL A 814 11.59 -44.94 10.21
CA VAL A 814 10.99 -44.69 8.90
C VAL A 814 11.94 -45.05 7.75
N VAL A 815 13.21 -44.65 7.80
CA VAL A 815 14.22 -44.98 6.79
C VAL A 815 14.45 -46.50 6.69
N ARG A 816 14.40 -47.20 7.83
CA ARG A 816 14.54 -48.67 7.90
C ARG A 816 13.44 -49.44 7.18
N THR A 817 12.28 -48.81 6.91
CA THR A 817 11.23 -49.43 6.09
C THR A 817 11.66 -49.61 4.63
N VAL A 818 12.59 -48.79 4.15
CA VAL A 818 13.15 -48.87 2.78
C VAL A 818 14.53 -49.52 2.80
N GLN A 819 15.38 -49.18 3.77
CA GLN A 819 16.71 -49.74 3.89
C GLN A 819 16.96 -50.24 5.33
N PRO A 820 16.74 -51.54 5.63
CA PRO A 820 16.82 -52.07 6.99
C PRO A 820 18.20 -51.98 7.67
N LYS A 821 19.28 -51.95 6.89
CA LYS A 821 20.68 -51.93 7.36
C LYS A 821 21.55 -50.96 6.56
N GLY A 822 22.58 -50.40 7.19
CA GLY A 822 23.55 -49.53 6.55
C GLY A 822 24.41 -50.24 5.49
N PRO A 823 25.24 -49.49 4.73
CA PRO A 823 25.57 -48.09 4.98
C PRO A 823 24.47 -47.10 4.57
N TYR A 824 24.16 -46.13 5.44
CA TYR A 824 23.19 -45.07 5.18
C TYR A 824 23.84 -43.84 4.52
N PHE A 825 23.10 -43.18 3.62
CA PHE A 825 23.47 -41.91 3.01
C PHE A 825 22.43 -40.87 3.43
N LEU A 826 22.84 -39.91 4.26
CA LEU A 826 21.96 -38.96 4.92
C LEU A 826 22.31 -37.52 4.53
N GLY A 827 21.30 -36.71 4.23
CA GLY A 827 21.42 -35.29 3.94
C GLY A 827 20.46 -34.45 4.77
N GLY A 828 20.84 -33.26 5.22
CA GLY A 828 19.94 -32.42 6.04
C GLY A 828 20.09 -30.95 5.74
N PHE A 829 18.99 -30.29 5.38
CA PHE A 829 18.97 -28.84 5.09
C PHE A 829 18.58 -28.03 6.32
N SER A 830 19.36 -26.99 6.66
CA SER A 830 19.02 -26.05 7.73
C SER A 830 18.80 -26.76 9.09
N LEU A 831 17.59 -26.74 9.66
CA LEU A 831 17.23 -27.55 10.84
C LEU A 831 17.52 -29.04 10.62
N GLY A 832 17.26 -29.55 9.43
CA GLY A 832 17.50 -30.94 9.05
C GLY A 832 18.94 -31.38 9.24
N SER A 833 19.93 -30.46 9.16
CA SER A 833 21.34 -30.77 9.45
C SER A 833 21.54 -31.26 10.89
N HIS A 834 20.81 -30.72 11.87
CA HIS A 834 20.88 -31.17 13.26
C HIS A 834 20.21 -32.53 13.46
N VAL A 835 19.14 -32.78 12.70
CA VAL A 835 18.42 -34.06 12.74
C VAL A 835 19.27 -35.17 12.14
N VAL A 836 19.87 -34.99 10.96
CA VAL A 836 20.74 -36.03 10.38
C VAL A 836 22.03 -36.23 11.16
N TRP A 837 22.52 -35.20 11.86
CA TRP A 837 23.62 -35.33 12.81
C TRP A 837 23.24 -36.30 13.94
N GLU A 838 22.10 -36.09 14.59
CA GLU A 838 21.61 -36.95 15.66
C GLU A 838 21.26 -38.36 15.16
N MET A 839 20.63 -38.48 13.98
CA MET A 839 20.38 -39.79 13.35
C MET A 839 21.68 -40.56 13.17
N SER A 840 22.74 -39.88 12.72
CA SER A 840 24.03 -40.52 12.50
C SER A 840 24.69 -40.98 13.80
N GLN A 841 24.53 -40.22 14.89
CA GLN A 841 25.01 -40.61 16.22
C GLN A 841 24.27 -41.84 16.75
N GLN A 842 22.94 -41.84 16.67
CA GLN A 842 22.13 -42.97 17.13
C GLN A 842 22.40 -44.24 16.29
N LEU A 843 22.57 -44.10 14.98
CA LEU A 843 22.96 -45.21 14.10
C LEU A 843 24.36 -45.74 14.46
N HIS A 844 25.34 -44.86 14.70
CA HIS A 844 26.69 -45.27 15.11
C HIS A 844 26.67 -46.01 16.47
N GLN A 845 25.88 -45.54 17.44
CA GLN A 845 25.69 -46.22 18.73
C GLN A 845 25.04 -47.61 18.58
N GLN A 846 24.21 -47.79 17.55
CA GLN A 846 23.59 -49.08 17.19
C GLN A 846 24.52 -49.97 16.33
N GLY A 847 25.77 -49.54 16.08
CA GLY A 847 26.74 -50.29 15.26
C GLY A 847 26.49 -50.20 13.75
N GLU A 848 25.63 -49.29 13.30
CA GLU A 848 25.33 -49.06 11.89
C GLU A 848 26.30 -48.05 11.26
N LYS A 849 26.64 -48.25 9.99
CA LYS A 849 27.54 -47.35 9.25
C LYS A 849 26.74 -46.25 8.55
N VAL A 850 27.18 -44.99 8.68
CA VAL A 850 26.75 -43.87 7.83
C VAL A 850 27.88 -43.57 6.86
N ALA A 851 27.69 -43.87 5.57
CA ALA A 851 28.74 -43.70 4.56
C ALA A 851 28.88 -42.25 4.09
N LEU A 852 27.79 -41.47 4.14
CA LEU A 852 27.79 -40.05 3.84
C LEU A 852 26.85 -39.32 4.81
N LEU A 853 27.40 -38.33 5.51
CA LEU A 853 26.64 -37.33 6.25
C LEU A 853 26.83 -35.96 5.58
N ALA A 854 25.81 -35.52 4.85
CA ALA A 854 25.79 -34.25 4.12
C ALA A 854 24.94 -33.20 4.85
N LEU A 855 25.55 -32.07 5.20
CA LEU A 855 24.87 -30.93 5.82
C LEU A 855 24.72 -29.84 4.76
N PHE A 856 23.50 -29.41 4.49
CA PHE A 856 23.23 -28.29 3.57
C PHE A 856 22.93 -27.05 4.38
N ASP A 857 23.92 -26.16 4.45
CA ASP A 857 23.84 -24.81 5.01
C ASP A 857 23.17 -24.69 6.40
N GLY A 858 23.30 -25.71 7.26
CA GLY A 858 22.82 -25.67 8.63
C GLY A 858 23.85 -25.07 9.58
N LYS A 859 23.49 -24.05 10.36
CA LYS A 859 24.37 -23.44 11.39
C LYS A 859 24.14 -24.02 12.78
N ILE A 860 25.21 -24.26 13.54
CA ILE A 860 25.10 -24.64 14.95
C ILE A 860 24.40 -23.52 15.75
N ARG A 861 23.23 -23.84 16.33
CA ARG A 861 22.47 -22.89 17.18
C ARG A 861 22.55 -23.18 18.68
N SER A 862 22.95 -24.39 19.09
CA SER A 862 23.06 -24.79 20.51
C SER A 862 24.49 -24.62 21.02
N THR A 863 24.75 -23.62 21.88
CA THR A 863 26.05 -23.43 22.55
C THR A 863 26.19 -24.25 23.84
N ASN A 864 25.32 -25.22 24.12
CA ASN A 864 25.39 -26.05 25.32
C ASN A 864 26.24 -27.30 25.09
N THR A 865 27.50 -27.15 24.69
CA THR A 865 28.44 -28.29 24.69
C THR A 865 28.79 -28.76 26.12
N VAL A 866 28.47 -27.98 27.17
CA VAL A 866 28.41 -28.45 28.57
C VAL A 866 27.41 -27.55 29.33
N ARG A 867 26.47 -28.14 30.10
CA ARG A 867 25.54 -27.40 30.98
C ARG A 867 26.33 -26.65 32.07
N GLN A 868 26.72 -25.40 31.83
CA GLN A 868 27.47 -24.65 32.85
C GLN A 868 26.54 -24.24 34.02
N PRO A 869 26.92 -24.54 35.28
CA PRO A 869 26.10 -24.24 36.46
C PRO A 869 25.86 -22.74 36.61
N PHE A 870 24.65 -22.38 37.01
CA PHE A 870 24.14 -21.00 37.08
C PHE A 870 25.11 -20.00 37.76
N ARG A 871 25.81 -20.44 38.81
CA ARG A 871 26.81 -19.64 39.53
C ARG A 871 27.99 -19.18 38.65
N LYS A 872 28.44 -20.02 37.71
CA LYS A 872 29.55 -19.68 36.79
C LYS A 872 29.12 -18.64 35.75
N ARG A 873 27.84 -18.66 35.36
CA ARG A 873 27.23 -17.69 34.43
C ARG A 873 27.09 -16.31 35.05
N ILE A 874 26.70 -16.25 36.32
CA ILE A 874 26.68 -15.00 37.11
C ILE A 874 28.09 -14.44 37.28
N PHE A 875 29.06 -15.30 37.60
CA PHE A 875 30.45 -14.89 37.77
C PHE A 875 31.03 -14.25 36.49
N LEU A 876 30.76 -14.83 35.31
CA LEU A 876 31.21 -14.27 34.02
C LEU A 876 30.54 -12.92 33.68
N HIS A 877 29.27 -12.72 34.04
CA HIS A 877 28.60 -11.42 33.90
C HIS A 877 29.15 -10.38 34.87
N TYR A 878 29.47 -10.78 36.09
CA TYR A 878 30.09 -9.90 37.09
C TYR A 878 31.51 -9.48 36.67
N GLN A 879 32.31 -10.42 36.13
CA GLN A 879 33.65 -10.12 35.62
C GLN A 879 33.58 -9.18 34.40
N SER A 880 32.67 -9.45 33.46
CA SER A 880 32.45 -8.59 32.29
C SER A 880 31.96 -7.18 32.67
N PHE A 881 31.14 -7.07 33.72
CA PHE A 881 30.71 -5.79 34.28
C PHE A 881 31.87 -5.04 34.96
N ARG A 882 32.75 -5.73 35.70
CA ARG A 882 33.96 -5.13 36.29
C ARG A 882 34.93 -4.59 35.25
N GLU A 883 35.09 -5.26 34.11
CA GLU A 883 36.01 -4.85 33.05
C GLU A 883 35.44 -3.72 32.18
N LYS A 884 34.12 -3.67 31.95
CA LYS A 884 33.49 -2.77 30.97
C LYS A 884 32.59 -1.69 31.56
N GLY A 885 32.28 -1.75 32.86
CA GLY A 885 31.50 -0.74 33.57
C GLY A 885 30.14 -0.44 32.93
N PHE A 886 29.82 0.85 32.79
CA PHE A 886 28.51 1.33 32.32
C PHE A 886 28.17 0.90 30.87
N THR A 887 29.19 0.64 30.03
CA THR A 887 28.99 0.17 28.64
C THR A 887 28.44 -1.25 28.54
N TYR A 888 28.57 -2.06 29.60
CA TYR A 888 27.97 -3.39 29.67
C TYR A 888 26.43 -3.32 29.63
N PHE A 889 25.84 -2.31 30.27
CA PHE A 889 24.39 -2.13 30.32
C PHE A 889 23.83 -1.53 29.03
N SER A 890 24.52 -0.58 28.40
CA SER A 890 24.07 0.02 27.14
C SER A 890 24.07 -0.96 25.97
N GLN A 891 25.00 -1.92 25.93
CA GLN A 891 25.04 -2.97 24.90
C GLN A 891 23.98 -4.07 25.09
N LYS A 892 23.48 -4.27 26.33
CA LYS A 892 22.48 -5.30 26.66
C LYS A 892 21.04 -4.79 26.73
N PHE A 893 20.85 -3.47 26.80
CA PHE A 893 19.54 -2.83 26.91
C PHE A 893 18.56 -3.15 25.75
N PRO A 894 18.99 -3.20 24.47
CA PRO A 894 18.10 -3.54 23.36
C PRO A 894 17.51 -4.96 23.48
N ALA A 895 18.34 -5.94 23.87
CA ALA A 895 17.91 -7.34 24.04
C ALA A 895 16.94 -7.53 25.23
N TRP A 896 16.92 -6.61 26.19
CA TRP A 896 15.99 -6.64 27.33
C TRP A 896 14.63 -6.02 26.98
N GLN A 897 14.62 -4.98 26.13
CA GLN A 897 13.40 -4.44 25.54
C GLN A 897 12.72 -5.45 24.61
N ASP A 898 13.48 -6.11 23.73
CA ASP A 898 12.95 -7.16 22.83
C ASP A 898 12.37 -8.34 23.61
N TRP A 899 12.97 -8.68 24.76
CA TRP A 899 12.46 -9.73 25.64
C TRP A 899 11.13 -9.35 26.33
N LEU A 900 10.96 -8.09 26.74
CA LEU A 900 9.71 -7.60 27.34
C LEU A 900 8.58 -7.46 26.29
N ILE A 901 8.91 -6.92 25.12
CA ILE A 901 7.99 -6.77 23.97
C ILE A 901 7.56 -8.16 23.45
N GLY A 902 8.50 -9.11 23.38
CA GLY A 902 8.21 -10.50 23.02
C GLY A 902 7.31 -11.21 24.03
N ARG A 903 7.43 -10.88 25.32
CA ARG A 903 6.58 -11.46 26.39
C ARG A 903 5.16 -10.90 26.40
N TYR A 904 5.00 -9.63 26.01
CA TYR A 904 3.70 -8.99 25.80
C TYR A 904 2.96 -9.57 24.57
N HIS A 905 3.65 -9.68 23.43
CA HIS A 905 3.13 -10.33 22.22
C HIS A 905 2.81 -11.81 22.42
N TYR A 906 3.59 -12.51 23.25
CA TYR A 906 3.32 -13.90 23.63
C TYR A 906 1.99 -14.04 24.40
N TRP A 907 1.64 -13.07 25.25
CA TRP A 907 0.42 -13.11 26.06
C TRP A 907 -0.83 -12.78 25.25
N THR A 908 -0.77 -11.74 24.39
CA THR A 908 -1.89 -11.32 23.53
C THR A 908 -2.20 -12.38 22.46
N LYS A 909 -1.17 -12.97 21.84
CA LYS A 909 -1.35 -14.11 20.92
C LYS A 909 -1.92 -15.34 21.63
N ARG A 910 -1.64 -15.59 22.92
CA ARG A 910 -2.14 -16.78 23.64
C ARG A 910 -3.66 -16.77 23.86
N ILE A 911 -4.26 -15.58 23.99
CA ILE A 911 -5.72 -15.41 24.15
C ILE A 911 -6.43 -15.62 22.80
N ILE A 912 -5.90 -15.01 21.74
CA ILE A 912 -6.39 -15.19 20.36
C ILE A 912 -6.25 -16.65 19.91
N ARG A 913 -5.14 -17.32 20.26
CA ARG A 913 -4.81 -18.71 19.90
C ARG A 913 -5.78 -19.76 20.47
N ARG A 914 -6.34 -19.53 21.66
CA ARG A 914 -7.39 -20.41 22.24
C ARG A 914 -8.73 -20.29 21.51
N PHE A 915 -8.98 -19.15 20.88
CA PHE A 915 -10.19 -18.90 20.08
C PHE A 915 -10.06 -19.55 18.69
N TYR A 916 -8.88 -19.47 18.07
CA TYR A 916 -8.61 -20.06 16.75
C TYR A 916 -8.58 -21.60 16.76
N GLN A 917 -8.01 -22.25 17.79
CA GLN A 917 -7.92 -23.72 17.86
C GLN A 917 -9.29 -24.44 17.87
N ARG A 918 -10.37 -23.74 18.23
CA ARG A 918 -11.73 -24.31 18.27
C ARG A 918 -12.46 -24.25 16.92
N MET A 919 -12.03 -23.37 16.01
CA MET A 919 -12.65 -23.15 14.69
C MET A 919 -11.88 -23.76 13.49
N GLN A 920 -10.65 -24.24 13.70
CA GLN A 920 -9.72 -24.63 12.63
C GLN A 920 -10.17 -25.81 11.74
N TRP A 921 -11.06 -26.68 12.23
CA TRP A 921 -11.46 -27.88 11.49
C TRP A 921 -12.41 -27.61 10.30
N GLN A 922 -12.89 -26.37 10.12
CA GLN A 922 -13.85 -25.99 9.07
C GLN A 922 -13.28 -25.09 7.96
N LEU A 923 -11.99 -24.73 7.98
CA LEU A 923 -11.39 -23.80 6.99
C LEU A 923 -10.78 -24.52 5.77
N PRO A 924 -10.76 -23.89 4.57
CA PRO A 924 -10.04 -24.37 3.37
C PRO A 924 -8.52 -24.54 3.58
N ILE A 925 -7.89 -25.47 2.84
CA ILE A 925 -6.48 -25.88 2.98
C ILE A 925 -5.47 -24.72 2.96
N TYR A 926 -5.65 -23.73 2.09
CA TYR A 926 -4.72 -22.60 1.97
C TYR A 926 -4.68 -21.70 3.23
N LEU A 927 -5.77 -21.66 4.01
CA LEU A 927 -5.83 -20.95 5.30
C LEU A 927 -5.28 -21.78 6.48
N ARG A 928 -5.13 -23.10 6.31
CA ARG A 928 -4.50 -23.98 7.32
C ARG A 928 -2.98 -24.01 7.20
N GLN A 929 -2.45 -23.83 5.99
CA GLN A 929 -1.02 -24.00 5.70
C GLN A 929 -0.11 -23.07 6.53
N SER A 930 -0.46 -21.79 6.67
CA SER A 930 0.32 -20.84 7.47
C SER A 930 0.34 -21.21 8.97
N ALA A 931 -0.76 -21.75 9.49
CA ALA A 931 -0.84 -22.22 10.88
C ALA A 931 -0.03 -23.52 11.12
N ILE A 932 0.03 -24.39 10.11
CA ILE A 932 0.87 -25.60 10.13
C ILE A 932 2.35 -25.21 10.11
N GLU A 933 2.75 -24.31 9.22
CA GLU A 933 4.11 -23.78 9.12
C GLU A 933 4.55 -23.10 10.43
N GLU A 934 3.70 -22.27 11.04
CA GLU A 934 3.99 -21.65 12.35
C GLU A 934 4.12 -22.70 13.48
N SER A 935 3.31 -23.77 13.45
CA SER A 935 3.37 -24.86 14.42
C SER A 935 4.67 -25.67 14.29
N LEU A 936 5.06 -26.00 13.05
CA LEU A 936 6.32 -26.69 12.74
C LEU A 936 7.52 -25.84 13.13
N GLU A 937 7.50 -24.55 12.82
CA GLU A 937 8.58 -23.63 13.15
C GLU A 937 8.77 -23.53 14.68
N LYS A 938 7.67 -23.44 15.43
CA LYS A 938 7.72 -23.43 16.90
C LYS A 938 8.30 -24.72 17.46
N ALA A 939 7.85 -25.87 16.96
CA ALA A 939 8.34 -27.18 17.42
C ALA A 939 9.83 -27.37 17.09
N GLY A 940 10.28 -26.96 15.90
CA GLY A 940 11.69 -27.00 15.51
C GLY A 940 12.58 -26.08 16.36
N LYS A 941 12.11 -24.88 16.70
CA LYS A 941 12.82 -23.97 17.63
C LYS A 941 12.92 -24.57 19.04
N GLU A 942 11.87 -25.24 19.51
CA GLU A 942 11.83 -25.90 20.81
C GLU A 942 12.79 -27.11 20.86
N ALA A 943 12.81 -27.92 19.81
CA ALA A 943 13.73 -29.04 19.65
C ALA A 943 15.20 -28.58 19.70
N LEU A 944 15.56 -27.54 18.94
CA LEU A 944 16.92 -26.99 18.94
C LEU A 944 17.35 -26.43 20.30
N LYS A 945 16.42 -25.82 21.04
CA LYS A 945 16.73 -25.18 22.33
C LYS A 945 17.16 -26.20 23.39
N ASN A 946 16.58 -27.39 23.35
CA ASN A 946 16.81 -28.44 24.34
C ASN A 946 17.88 -29.45 23.92
N TYR A 947 18.25 -29.48 22.64
CA TYR A 947 19.22 -30.41 22.08
C TYR A 947 20.67 -30.11 22.50
N VAL A 948 21.36 -31.14 22.96
CA VAL A 948 22.79 -31.11 23.31
C VAL A 948 23.56 -31.96 22.31
N MET A 949 24.28 -31.31 21.41
CA MET A 949 25.06 -32.02 20.39
C MET A 949 26.26 -32.73 21.00
N GLN A 950 26.47 -33.96 20.56
CA GLN A 950 27.65 -34.75 20.85
C GLN A 950 28.66 -34.70 19.69
N VAL A 951 29.91 -35.01 19.99
CA VAL A 951 31.00 -35.13 19.01
C VAL A 951 30.72 -36.31 18.07
N TYR A 952 30.90 -36.09 16.77
CA TYR A 952 30.74 -37.10 15.73
C TYR A 952 32.12 -37.61 15.27
N PRO A 953 32.39 -38.93 15.33
CA PRO A 953 33.72 -39.48 15.11
C PRO A 953 34.07 -39.71 13.64
N ASP A 954 33.10 -39.69 12.72
CA ASP A 954 33.27 -39.98 11.30
C ASP A 954 33.29 -38.70 10.44
N LYS A 955 33.60 -38.86 9.14
CA LYS A 955 33.71 -37.75 8.18
C LYS A 955 32.36 -37.09 7.91
N VAL A 956 32.34 -35.75 7.88
CA VAL A 956 31.16 -34.93 7.61
C VAL A 956 31.41 -34.05 6.39
N THR A 957 30.43 -33.92 5.50
CA THR A 957 30.48 -32.98 4.36
C THR A 957 29.50 -31.84 4.57
N LEU A 958 29.98 -30.60 4.59
CA LEU A 958 29.17 -29.38 4.68
C LEU A 958 29.13 -28.68 3.31
N PHE A 959 27.94 -28.62 2.71
CA PHE A 959 27.68 -27.77 1.55
C PHE A 959 27.29 -26.37 2.03
N ARG A 960 28.15 -25.38 1.80
CA ARG A 960 28.04 -24.02 2.35
C ARG A 960 27.70 -23.02 1.25
N ALA A 961 26.64 -22.24 1.46
CA ALA A 961 26.30 -21.12 0.59
C ALA A 961 27.33 -19.98 0.76
N ASP A 962 27.76 -19.37 -0.35
CA ASP A 962 28.90 -18.44 -0.36
C ASP A 962 28.56 -16.95 -0.25
N THR A 963 27.29 -16.58 -0.36
CA THR A 963 26.85 -15.22 -0.08
C THR A 963 26.58 -15.05 1.42
N GLN A 964 27.17 -14.00 2.00
CA GLN A 964 26.99 -13.69 3.42
C GLN A 964 25.61 -13.03 3.64
N GLU A 965 24.70 -13.73 4.31
CA GLU A 965 23.50 -13.14 4.90
C GLU A 965 23.91 -11.98 5.83
N SER A 966 23.50 -10.76 5.48
CA SER A 966 23.60 -9.59 6.34
C SER A 966 22.69 -9.74 7.56
N ASP A 967 23.33 -10.06 8.69
CA ASP A 967 23.02 -9.64 10.06
C ASP A 967 21.55 -9.27 10.39
N GLN A 968 20.67 -10.28 10.52
CA GLN A 968 19.47 -10.19 11.37
C GLN A 968 19.20 -11.51 12.09
N GLY A 969 19.65 -11.63 13.36
CA GLY A 969 19.20 -12.73 14.23
C GLY A 969 20.10 -13.04 15.43
N VAL A 970 19.85 -12.33 16.53
CA VAL A 970 20.35 -12.49 17.92
C VAL A 970 21.04 -13.83 18.25
N GLY A 971 22.39 -13.80 18.31
CA GLY A 971 23.23 -14.87 18.84
C GLY A 971 24.67 -14.83 18.32
N PHE A 972 25.54 -14.05 18.96
CA PHE A 972 27.00 -14.02 18.70
C PHE A 972 27.59 -15.44 18.93
N VAL A 973 28.23 -16.15 17.98
CA VAL A 973 29.66 -16.23 17.54
C VAL A 973 29.76 -17.48 16.60
N PRO A 974 30.73 -17.73 15.66
CA PRO A 974 31.86 -16.96 15.12
C PRO A 974 31.76 -16.65 13.60
N PRO A 975 32.67 -15.84 13.03
CA PRO A 975 32.74 -15.49 11.60
C PRO A 975 33.24 -16.62 10.67
N ASP A 976 33.21 -17.87 11.14
CA ASP A 976 33.96 -18.97 10.52
C ASP A 976 33.13 -19.68 9.41
N TRP A 977 33.81 -19.97 8.29
CA TRP A 977 33.25 -20.63 7.10
C TRP A 977 32.65 -22.02 7.38
N ASP A 978 33.02 -22.63 8.50
CA ASP A 978 32.61 -23.95 8.94
C ASP A 978 31.27 -23.98 9.71
N LEU A 979 30.63 -22.82 9.92
CA LEU A 979 29.37 -22.65 10.67
C LEU A 979 29.37 -23.26 12.08
N GLY A 980 30.56 -23.46 12.67
CA GLY A 980 30.79 -24.04 13.99
C GLY A 980 30.98 -25.56 14.03
N TRP A 981 30.80 -26.28 12.91
CA TRP A 981 30.82 -27.75 12.87
C TRP A 981 32.19 -28.37 13.15
N SER A 982 33.28 -27.64 12.87
CA SER A 982 34.66 -28.10 13.13
C SER A 982 34.90 -28.51 14.59
N LYS A 983 34.15 -27.92 15.53
CA LYS A 983 34.26 -28.22 16.96
C LYS A 983 33.68 -29.58 17.35
N LEU A 984 32.85 -30.18 16.50
CA LEU A 984 32.11 -31.40 16.78
C LEU A 984 32.42 -32.53 15.79
N ALA A 985 32.92 -32.24 14.60
CA ALA A 985 33.30 -33.24 13.59
C ALA A 985 34.77 -33.68 13.77
N VAL A 986 35.03 -34.68 14.62
CA VAL A 986 36.39 -35.17 14.90
C VAL A 986 36.95 -36.02 13.76
N GLY A 987 36.08 -36.65 12.96
CA GLY A 987 36.47 -37.57 11.89
C GLY A 987 36.89 -36.95 10.55
N GLU A 988 36.95 -35.61 10.46
CA GLU A 988 37.18 -34.75 9.27
C GLU A 988 35.90 -33.99 8.83
N LEU A 989 36.03 -32.68 8.55
CA LEU A 989 34.98 -31.82 7.99
C LEU A 989 35.39 -31.35 6.58
N ASP A 990 34.71 -31.86 5.54
CA ASP A 990 34.87 -31.46 4.14
C ASP A 990 33.88 -30.35 3.80
N ILE A 991 34.35 -29.13 3.52
CA ILE A 991 33.48 -27.97 3.22
C ILE A 991 33.46 -27.72 1.71
N GLN A 992 32.27 -27.82 1.13
CA GLN A 992 31.98 -27.65 -0.28
C GLN A 992 31.25 -26.33 -0.53
N PRO A 993 31.91 -25.28 -1.06
CA PRO A 993 31.25 -24.01 -1.35
C PRO A 993 30.26 -24.18 -2.50
N ILE A 994 29.06 -23.58 -2.36
CA ILE A 994 28.01 -23.50 -3.38
C ILE A 994 27.69 -22.02 -3.58
N SER A 995 27.76 -21.57 -4.83
CA SER A 995 27.39 -20.20 -5.19
C SER A 995 25.94 -19.93 -4.80
N GLY A 996 25.65 -18.76 -4.21
CA GLY A 996 24.28 -18.34 -3.88
C GLY A 996 24.01 -18.25 -2.38
N ASP A 997 22.74 -18.22 -2.01
CA ASP A 997 22.25 -18.08 -0.63
C ASP A 997 21.67 -19.39 -0.07
N HIS A 998 21.23 -19.34 1.20
CA HIS A 998 20.65 -20.47 1.94
C HIS A 998 19.56 -21.22 1.17
N MET A 999 18.76 -20.52 0.37
CA MET A 999 17.64 -21.08 -0.38
C MET A 999 17.98 -21.31 -1.85
N SER A 1000 18.77 -20.42 -2.46
CA SER A 1000 19.08 -20.47 -3.89
C SER A 1000 19.99 -21.64 -4.26
N MET A 1001 20.74 -22.22 -3.30
CA MET A 1001 21.60 -23.39 -3.54
C MET A 1001 20.86 -24.63 -4.08
N PHE A 1002 19.54 -24.70 -3.89
CA PHE A 1002 18.66 -25.75 -4.42
C PHE A 1002 17.87 -25.34 -5.67
N ARG A 1003 18.15 -24.16 -6.25
CA ARG A 1003 17.50 -23.65 -7.47
C ARG A 1003 18.49 -23.53 -8.62
N GLU A 1004 17.97 -23.50 -9.85
CA GLU A 1004 18.77 -23.28 -11.05
C GLU A 1004 19.38 -21.86 -11.08
N PRO A 1005 20.65 -21.69 -11.50
CA PRO A 1005 21.59 -22.73 -11.95
C PRO A 1005 22.38 -23.43 -10.82
N GLN A 1006 22.32 -22.92 -9.58
CA GLN A 1006 23.18 -23.35 -8.46
C GLN A 1006 22.99 -24.82 -8.08
N VAL A 1007 21.78 -25.35 -8.23
CA VAL A 1007 21.44 -26.75 -7.92
C VAL A 1007 22.22 -27.74 -8.78
N GLN A 1008 22.63 -27.36 -10.00
CA GLN A 1008 23.48 -28.19 -10.85
C GLN A 1008 24.87 -28.36 -10.23
N ILE A 1009 25.43 -27.26 -9.71
CA ILE A 1009 26.74 -27.24 -9.04
C ILE A 1009 26.66 -28.05 -7.74
N LEU A 1010 25.57 -27.89 -6.97
CA LEU A 1010 25.32 -28.69 -5.78
C LEU A 1010 25.21 -30.18 -6.11
N ALA A 1011 24.45 -30.55 -7.14
CA ALA A 1011 24.26 -31.93 -7.57
C ALA A 1011 25.58 -32.57 -8.03
N GLN A 1012 26.39 -31.85 -8.82
CA GLN A 1012 27.70 -32.32 -9.28
C GLN A 1012 28.61 -32.65 -8.09
N LYS A 1013 28.76 -31.71 -7.15
CA LYS A 1013 29.60 -31.92 -5.96
C LYS A 1013 29.07 -33.04 -5.06
N LEU A 1014 27.74 -33.15 -4.93
CA LEU A 1014 27.12 -34.23 -4.17
C LEU A 1014 27.31 -35.60 -4.83
N GLN A 1015 27.27 -35.69 -6.17
CA GLN A 1015 27.59 -36.92 -6.92
C GLN A 1015 29.01 -37.38 -6.65
N GLU A 1016 29.99 -36.47 -6.63
CA GLU A 1016 31.38 -36.79 -6.31
C GLU A 1016 31.51 -37.35 -4.88
N CYS A 1017 30.82 -36.76 -3.89
CA CYS A 1017 30.79 -37.28 -2.52
C CYS A 1017 30.10 -38.65 -2.43
N LEU A 1018 28.97 -38.83 -3.12
CA LEU A 1018 28.26 -40.12 -3.18
C LEU A 1018 29.12 -41.21 -3.82
N HIS A 1019 29.85 -40.89 -4.89
CA HIS A 1019 30.76 -41.81 -5.56
C HIS A 1019 31.91 -42.24 -4.63
N ARG A 1020 32.56 -41.27 -3.98
CA ARG A 1020 33.63 -41.53 -2.98
C ARG A 1020 33.13 -42.39 -1.82
N ALA A 1021 31.94 -42.11 -1.30
CA ALA A 1021 31.36 -42.82 -0.16
C ALA A 1021 30.94 -44.28 -0.47
N ARG A 1022 30.76 -44.64 -1.75
CA ARG A 1022 30.43 -46.01 -2.19
C ARG A 1022 31.63 -46.92 -2.33
N GLN A 1023 32.81 -46.37 -2.57
CA GLN A 1023 34.00 -47.17 -2.78
C GLN A 1023 34.44 -47.79 -1.43
N PRO A 1024 34.81 -49.09 -1.39
CA PRO A 1024 35.41 -49.67 -0.20
C PRO A 1024 36.72 -48.92 0.11
N LYS A 1025 36.94 -48.52 1.37
CA LYS A 1025 38.25 -48.05 1.82
C LYS A 1025 39.23 -49.21 1.61
N ILE A 1026 40.19 -49.05 0.69
CA ILE A 1026 41.33 -49.97 0.52
C ILE A 1026 42.25 -49.81 1.72
#